data_AF-V6Z2U7-F1
#
_entry.id   AF-V6Z2U7-F1
#
_cell.length_a   1.000
_cell.length_b   1.000
_cell.length_c   1.000
_cell.angle_alpha   90.00
_cell.angle_beta   90.00
_cell.angle_gamma   90.00
#
_symmetry.space_group_name_H-M   'P 1'
#
loop_
_entity.id
_entity.type
_entity.pdbx_description
1 polymer ?
#
loop_
_entity_poly.entity_id
_entity_poly.type
_entity_poly.pdbx_seq_one_letter_code
_entity_poly.pdbx_strand_id
1 'polypeptide(L)'
;MSKHYWSKSALLLSLVAAATSANLVQAEETTPTTTNAGTNLISQPTATAPTTETAPVTGTETSQPVISDTTTPTETQPIAEATTTAESQPTSAAQPVVANTTETVAPQEGQSLDVRILSTTDLHTNLVNYDYYQDKASQNIGLAKTAVLIDNAKAENNNVVLVDNGDLIQGTPLGTYKALVDRVEEGEQHPMYAALEALGFDASTLGNHEFNYGLDYLQDVISTAGLPVVNANVIDATSNQPLFKQYEIITKTFKDADGKQVNLNIGITGIVPPQILNWDKANLEGKVTVRDSVKALEELVPKIRQAGADIVLVLSHSGIGDDEYHEGEENVGYQIAGIEGVDAVVTGHSHAEFPSGDDTGFYESYANVDGVNGTINGTPVTMAGKYGDHLGVIDLGLTYTNGKWQVTKSHAEIREIDKKSDIANPTVIAIADQAHRGTIAYVREQVGTTTAPITSYFALVKDDPSIQIVNNAQLWYAKQELAGTPEADLPILSAAAPFKAGTRGDATAYTDIPAGPIAIKNVADLYLYDNVTAVLKVTGADIKEWLEMSAGQFNQIDPNSTAPQALVNMSYRTYNFDVIDGITYEFDVTQPNKYDKDGNLVNADASRVRKLMYNDQAIDPNQEFIVVTNNYRASGNFPGVRNASLNRLLNLENRQAIINYILSEKTIDPSADGNWRFANTIKGLDVRFQTADSAKGLVEDNEELVYLNPSADLEGFGDYRFVYTEPAVETPTPTVTTNADSDNTVSNTKLDPKTQAAIHSLAARAYGQILASTTPTKKTTHTQASPKALPKTGETSSLWLTILGFASLGLIGKVKNRQKD
;
A
#
# COMPACT_ATOMS: atom_id res chain seq x y z
N MET A 1 46.81 50.58 -30.09
CA MET A 1 47.85 50.22 -31.06
C MET A 1 47.63 48.79 -31.55
N SER A 2 47.36 48.64 -32.85
CA SER A 2 47.84 47.57 -33.76
C SER A 2 47.66 46.08 -33.35
N LYS A 3 46.69 45.35 -33.92
CA LYS A 3 46.75 44.51 -35.16
C LYS A 3 47.72 43.32 -35.03
N HIS A 4 47.20 42.09 -34.84
CA HIS A 4 46.91 41.06 -35.88
C HIS A 4 48.08 40.03 -36.03
N TYR A 5 48.00 38.75 -36.44
CA TYR A 5 47.06 37.94 -37.25
C TYR A 5 47.34 36.42 -36.97
N TRP A 6 46.28 35.59 -36.87
CA TRP A 6 46.07 34.19 -37.40
C TRP A 6 46.97 33.00 -36.99
N SER A 7 46.56 31.72 -36.96
CA SER A 7 45.38 30.88 -37.33
C SER A 7 45.65 29.49 -36.67
N LYS A 8 44.71 28.62 -36.25
CA LYS A 8 43.78 27.76 -37.02
C LYS A 8 42.88 26.98 -36.02
N SER A 9 41.67 26.64 -36.48
CA SER A 9 40.64 25.65 -36.09
C SER A 9 40.99 24.59 -35.02
N ALA A 10 40.10 24.14 -34.12
CA ALA A 10 38.75 23.60 -34.35
C ALA A 10 37.83 23.58 -33.09
N LEU A 11 36.53 23.35 -33.34
CA LEU A 11 35.35 23.10 -32.47
C LEU A 11 35.62 22.26 -31.20
N LEU A 12 35.11 22.62 -30.01
CA LEU A 12 33.75 22.48 -29.40
C LEU A 12 33.44 21.10 -28.76
N LEU A 13 32.78 21.17 -27.59
CA LEU A 13 32.21 20.15 -26.67
C LEU A 13 33.20 19.46 -25.70
N SER A 14 33.21 19.82 -24.40
CA SER A 14 32.23 19.60 -23.31
C SER A 14 32.30 18.18 -22.73
N LEU A 15 32.77 18.05 -21.47
CA LEU A 15 32.37 17.01 -20.51
C LEU A 15 33.10 17.23 -19.18
N VAL A 16 32.48 16.72 -18.11
CA VAL A 16 32.87 16.70 -16.69
C VAL A 16 32.26 17.83 -15.85
N ALA A 17 31.06 17.58 -15.34
CA ALA A 17 30.76 17.49 -13.91
C ALA A 17 29.23 17.41 -13.70
N ALA A 18 28.68 16.20 -13.57
CA ALA A 18 27.36 15.98 -13.00
C ALA A 18 27.25 14.50 -12.62
N ALA A 19 27.41 14.20 -11.34
CA ALA A 19 27.08 12.90 -10.75
C ALA A 19 26.84 13.10 -9.25
N THR A 20 25.71 13.70 -8.88
CA THR A 20 25.14 13.64 -7.53
C THR A 20 23.65 13.97 -7.61
N SER A 21 22.81 12.97 -7.88
CA SER A 21 21.37 12.99 -7.55
C SER A 21 20.74 11.65 -7.95
N ALA A 22 20.74 10.69 -7.02
CA ALA A 22 19.83 9.54 -7.02
C ALA A 22 19.95 8.85 -5.65
N ASN A 23 19.19 9.33 -4.66
CA ASN A 23 18.90 8.57 -3.45
C ASN A 23 17.48 8.97 -3.03
N LEU A 24 16.52 8.05 -3.20
CA LEU A 24 15.16 8.17 -2.69
C LEU A 24 14.70 6.79 -2.22
N VAL A 25 14.36 6.75 -0.92
CA VAL A 25 13.63 5.76 -0.12
C VAL A 25 14.10 4.30 -0.20
N GLN A 26 15.06 3.95 0.65
CA GLN A 26 15.23 2.56 1.13
C GLN A 26 14.20 2.30 2.23
N ALA A 27 13.50 1.16 2.15
CA ALA A 27 12.77 0.63 3.31
C ALA A 27 13.81 0.15 4.35
N GLU A 28 14.14 0.99 5.33
CA GLU A 28 15.07 0.65 6.40
C GLU A 28 14.31 0.19 7.64
N GLU A 29 14.48 -1.09 8.00
CA GLU A 29 14.06 -1.65 9.28
C GLU A 29 15.34 -1.95 10.08
N THR A 30 15.55 -1.21 11.17
CA THR A 30 16.67 -1.39 12.09
C THR A 30 16.59 -2.75 12.77
N THR A 31 17.64 -3.58 12.67
CA THR A 31 17.82 -4.78 13.50
C THR A 31 19.15 -4.68 14.26
N PRO A 32 19.21 -5.01 15.57
CA PRO A 32 20.37 -4.74 16.39
C PRO A 32 21.53 -5.69 16.06
N THR A 33 22.70 -5.11 15.79
CA THR A 33 23.95 -5.83 15.53
C THR A 33 24.45 -6.52 16.80
N THR A 34 24.42 -7.85 16.84
CA THR A 34 25.21 -8.64 17.79
C THR A 34 26.60 -8.87 17.21
N THR A 35 27.58 -8.11 17.70
CA THR A 35 29.00 -8.31 17.38
C THR A 35 29.55 -9.52 18.12
N ASN A 36 29.93 -10.57 17.37
CA ASN A 36 30.87 -11.59 17.83
C ASN A 36 32.29 -11.22 17.38
N ALA A 37 33.18 -10.92 18.33
CA ALA A 37 34.62 -10.84 18.10
C ALA A 37 35.36 -11.62 19.19
N GLY A 38 36.28 -12.49 18.76
CA GLY A 38 37.02 -13.42 19.60
C GLY A 38 38.23 -12.82 20.34
N THR A 39 38.53 -13.48 21.47
CA THR A 39 39.85 -13.79 22.07
C THR A 39 40.98 -12.75 22.05
N ASN A 40 41.34 -12.18 23.21
CA ASN A 40 42.48 -12.61 24.05
C ASN A 40 42.88 -11.60 25.16
N LEU A 41 43.01 -12.14 26.38
CA LEU A 41 44.08 -11.96 27.38
C LEU A 41 44.30 -10.61 28.15
N ILE A 42 44.19 -10.75 29.49
CA ILE A 42 45.06 -10.23 30.59
C ILE A 42 44.42 -9.26 31.62
N SER A 43 44.44 -9.73 32.88
CA SER A 43 44.54 -9.04 34.19
C SER A 43 43.32 -8.41 34.90
N GLN A 44 42.93 -9.07 36.01
CA GLN A 44 42.43 -8.49 37.28
C GLN A 44 43.51 -7.61 37.96
N PRO A 45 43.27 -6.77 39.01
CA PRO A 45 42.27 -6.88 40.12
C PRO A 45 41.57 -5.52 40.43
N THR A 46 40.66 -5.28 41.40
CA THR A 46 40.61 -5.62 42.83
C THR A 46 39.27 -5.14 43.44
N ALA A 47 38.90 -5.73 44.59
CA ALA A 47 37.85 -5.41 45.59
C ALA A 47 37.39 -3.94 45.71
N THR A 48 36.19 -3.61 46.22
CA THR A 48 35.80 -3.74 47.65
C THR A 48 34.29 -3.46 47.85
N ALA A 49 33.62 -4.27 48.69
CA ALA A 49 32.36 -3.94 49.38
C ALA A 49 32.65 -3.01 50.60
N PRO A 50 31.71 -2.49 51.44
CA PRO A 50 30.64 -3.28 52.08
C PRO A 50 29.33 -2.55 52.53
N THR A 51 28.29 -3.37 52.83
CA THR A 51 27.33 -3.34 53.97
C THR A 51 26.61 -2.03 54.40
N THR A 52 25.36 -2.00 54.90
CA THR A 52 24.75 -2.81 55.99
C THR A 52 23.26 -2.43 56.17
N GLU A 53 22.41 -3.41 56.57
CA GLU A 53 21.31 -3.39 57.59
C GLU A 53 20.28 -2.22 57.65
N THR A 54 18.97 -2.37 57.94
CA THR A 54 18.21 -3.30 58.82
C THR A 54 16.69 -3.20 58.56
N ALA A 55 15.94 -4.26 58.90
CA ALA A 55 14.47 -4.47 58.86
C ALA A 55 13.68 -3.68 59.97
N PRO A 56 12.37 -3.90 60.32
CA PRO A 56 11.35 -4.89 59.86
C PRO A 56 9.82 -4.46 59.80
N VAL A 57 9.01 -5.28 59.10
CA VAL A 57 7.66 -5.89 59.43
C VAL A 57 6.46 -4.96 59.80
N THR A 58 5.25 -5.05 59.21
CA THR A 58 4.16 -6.09 59.29
C THR A 58 3.02 -5.70 58.30
N GLY A 59 2.42 -6.59 57.48
CA GLY A 59 1.28 -7.51 57.75
C GLY A 59 -0.09 -6.78 57.65
N THR A 60 -1.15 -7.20 56.91
CA THR A 60 -1.60 -8.55 56.52
C THR A 60 -2.72 -8.48 55.46
N GLU A 61 -2.74 -9.48 54.57
CA GLU A 61 -3.78 -9.87 53.59
C GLU A 61 -5.07 -10.39 54.25
N THR A 62 -6.23 -10.52 53.57
CA THR A 62 -6.69 -11.68 52.75
C THR A 62 -8.23 -11.49 52.55
N SER A 63 -9.01 -12.05 51.62
CA SER A 63 -8.88 -12.96 50.47
C SER A 63 -10.28 -13.10 49.82
N GLN A 64 -10.33 -13.57 48.57
CA GLN A 64 -11.51 -13.84 47.72
C GLN A 64 -12.48 -14.95 48.23
N PRO A 65 -13.58 -15.23 47.50
CA PRO A 65 -13.56 -16.38 46.57
C PRO A 65 -14.34 -16.25 45.24
N VAL A 66 -14.03 -17.19 44.33
CA VAL A 66 -14.55 -17.54 42.98
C VAL A 66 -15.76 -18.49 43.08
N ILE A 67 -16.74 -18.53 42.12
CA ILE A 67 -17.26 -19.72 41.36
C ILE A 67 -18.12 -19.32 40.11
N SER A 68 -17.78 -19.98 39.00
CA SER A 68 -18.34 -20.38 37.68
C SER A 68 -19.81 -20.27 37.20
N ASP A 69 -19.92 -20.31 35.86
CA ASP A 69 -21.06 -20.26 34.89
C ASP A 69 -22.12 -21.38 34.91
N THR A 70 -23.30 -21.06 34.34
CA THR A 70 -24.03 -21.73 33.20
C THR A 70 -25.56 -21.78 33.42
N THR A 71 -26.37 -21.24 32.49
CA THR A 71 -27.55 -21.86 31.84
C THR A 71 -28.42 -20.85 31.05
N THR A 72 -28.84 -21.27 29.86
CA THR A 72 -29.72 -20.56 28.89
C THR A 72 -31.22 -20.93 29.13
N PRO A 73 -32.19 -20.50 28.29
CA PRO A 73 -33.27 -19.56 28.62
C PRO A 73 -34.66 -20.22 28.71
N THR A 74 -35.70 -19.49 29.16
CA THR A 74 -37.11 -19.92 28.99
C THR A 74 -38.07 -18.73 28.84
N GLU A 75 -38.71 -18.71 27.67
CA GLU A 75 -40.09 -18.31 27.29
C GLU A 75 -40.88 -17.18 27.99
N THR A 76 -41.33 -16.22 27.14
CA THR A 76 -42.71 -15.72 26.92
C THR A 76 -43.74 -15.78 28.07
N GLN A 77 -44.60 -14.79 28.38
CA GLN A 77 -45.36 -13.84 27.55
C GLN A 77 -46.09 -12.80 28.49
N PRO A 78 -47.04 -11.92 28.05
CA PRO A 78 -47.04 -10.46 28.29
C PRO A 78 -48.11 -9.99 29.33
N ILE A 79 -48.70 -8.79 29.12
CA ILE A 79 -49.82 -8.06 29.79
C ILE A 79 -49.47 -7.37 31.14
N ALA A 80 -49.86 -6.13 31.47
CA ALA A 80 -50.80 -5.16 30.91
C ALA A 80 -50.48 -3.73 31.44
N GLU A 81 -50.98 -2.71 30.74
CA GLU A 81 -51.08 -1.32 31.21
C GLU A 81 -51.87 -1.20 32.52
N ALA A 82 -51.42 -0.32 33.43
CA ALA A 82 -52.27 0.28 34.44
C ALA A 82 -51.81 1.70 34.77
N THR A 83 -52.61 2.65 34.31
CA THR A 83 -52.62 4.07 34.64
C THR A 83 -53.01 4.28 36.11
N THR A 84 -52.22 5.06 36.86
CA THR A 84 -52.69 5.68 38.11
C THR A 84 -52.22 7.13 38.20
N THR A 85 -53.19 8.03 38.17
CA THR A 85 -53.13 9.46 38.45
C THR A 85 -53.21 9.77 39.95
N ALA A 86 -52.77 11.00 40.28
CA ALA A 86 -52.98 11.78 41.52
C ALA A 86 -51.91 11.58 42.62
N GLU A 87 -51.37 12.60 43.30
CA GLU A 87 -51.79 13.99 43.44
C GLU A 87 -50.61 14.85 43.94
N SER A 88 -50.68 16.13 43.58
CA SER A 88 -49.69 17.20 43.78
C SER A 88 -49.79 17.91 45.14
N GLN A 89 -48.64 18.33 45.68
CA GLN A 89 -48.48 19.54 46.52
C GLN A 89 -47.11 20.18 46.26
N PRO A 90 -46.95 21.51 46.44
CA PRO A 90 -46.17 22.35 45.56
C PRO A 90 -44.76 22.67 46.09
N THR A 91 -43.78 22.71 45.19
CA THR A 91 -42.44 23.25 45.49
C THR A 91 -42.01 24.25 44.42
N SER A 92 -41.91 25.49 44.87
CA SER A 92 -41.06 26.60 44.41
C SER A 92 -40.63 26.60 42.93
N ALA A 93 -41.14 27.58 42.18
CA ALA A 93 -40.69 27.94 40.86
C ALA A 93 -39.16 28.03 40.77
N ALA A 94 -38.57 27.12 39.99
CA ALA A 94 -37.21 27.29 39.49
C ALA A 94 -37.22 28.48 38.52
N GLN A 95 -36.40 29.48 38.82
CA GLN A 95 -36.10 30.55 37.86
C GLN A 95 -35.56 29.93 36.56
N PRO A 96 -35.90 30.48 35.39
CA PRO A 96 -35.30 30.02 34.15
C PRO A 96 -33.80 30.25 34.24
N VAL A 97 -33.02 29.18 34.09
CA VAL A 97 -31.59 29.29 33.82
C VAL A 97 -31.50 30.01 32.48
N VAL A 98 -31.18 31.30 32.52
CA VAL A 98 -30.84 32.08 31.34
C VAL A 98 -29.62 31.37 30.74
N ALA A 99 -29.80 30.72 29.61
CA ALA A 99 -28.68 30.32 28.78
C ALA A 99 -27.94 31.63 28.44
N ASN A 100 -26.75 31.81 29.02
CA ASN A 100 -25.83 32.85 28.59
C ASN A 100 -25.46 32.54 27.13
N THR A 101 -26.26 33.05 26.19
CA THR A 101 -25.83 33.26 24.81
C THR A 101 -24.67 34.23 24.90
N THR A 102 -23.45 33.72 25.01
CA THR A 102 -22.25 34.54 24.92
C THR A 102 -22.24 35.08 23.49
N GLU A 103 -22.55 36.37 23.33
CA GLU A 103 -22.53 37.02 22.03
C GLU A 103 -21.11 36.95 21.46
N THR A 104 -20.99 36.56 20.19
CA THR A 104 -19.73 36.65 19.44
C THR A 104 -19.29 38.10 19.38
N VAL A 105 -18.05 38.37 19.78
CA VAL A 105 -17.48 39.73 19.82
C VAL A 105 -16.60 39.95 18.59
N ALA A 106 -16.59 41.17 18.06
CA ALA A 106 -15.62 41.54 17.04
C ALA A 106 -14.18 41.46 17.60
N PRO A 107 -13.22 40.94 16.82
CA PRO A 107 -11.83 40.88 17.25
C PRO A 107 -11.27 42.26 17.63
N GLN A 108 -10.38 42.30 18.61
CA GLN A 108 -9.73 43.52 19.11
C GLN A 108 -8.23 43.50 18.84
N GLU A 109 -7.63 44.67 18.61
CA GLU A 109 -6.19 44.79 18.35
C GLU A 109 -5.36 44.15 19.48
N GLY A 110 -4.40 43.31 19.11
CA GLY A 110 -3.54 42.57 20.03
C GLY A 110 -4.19 41.32 20.64
N GLN A 111 -5.44 40.99 20.29
CA GLN A 111 -6.10 39.77 20.74
C GLN A 111 -5.41 38.54 20.13
N SER A 112 -5.26 37.49 20.95
CA SER A 112 -4.66 36.22 20.53
C SER A 112 -5.70 35.12 20.42
N LEU A 113 -5.51 34.24 19.44
CA LEU A 113 -6.38 33.08 19.22
C LEU A 113 -5.53 31.88 18.79
N ASP A 114 -5.66 30.76 19.50
CA ASP A 114 -5.02 29.51 19.15
C ASP A 114 -6.01 28.62 18.38
N VAL A 115 -5.61 28.14 17.21
CA VAL A 115 -6.42 27.32 16.30
C VAL A 115 -5.64 26.06 15.96
N ARG A 116 -6.35 24.92 15.94
CA ARG A 116 -5.79 23.64 15.52
C ARG A 116 -6.45 23.18 14.23
N ILE A 117 -5.64 22.86 13.23
CA ILE A 117 -6.06 22.17 12.01
C ILE A 117 -5.71 20.71 12.20
N LEU A 118 -6.71 19.84 12.09
CA LEU A 118 -6.57 18.40 12.08
C LEU A 118 -6.78 17.90 10.67
N SER A 119 -5.95 16.97 10.20
CA SER A 119 -6.03 16.50 8.82
C SER A 119 -5.81 15.00 8.65
N THR A 120 -6.59 14.40 7.75
CA THR A 120 -6.31 13.09 7.15
C THR A 120 -5.95 13.23 5.68
N THR A 121 -5.29 12.23 5.13
CA THR A 121 -4.96 12.11 3.71
C THR A 121 -4.91 10.63 3.33
N ASP A 122 -5.16 10.30 2.07
CA ASP A 122 -4.91 8.98 1.49
C ASP A 122 -5.54 7.83 2.30
N LEU A 123 -6.76 8.03 2.78
CA LEU A 123 -7.46 7.01 3.59
C LEU A 123 -7.74 5.74 2.79
N HIS A 124 -7.88 5.85 1.47
CA HIS A 124 -8.00 4.74 0.54
C HIS A 124 -9.07 3.71 0.91
N THR A 125 -10.23 4.17 1.40
CA THR A 125 -11.32 3.35 1.94
C THR A 125 -10.97 2.45 3.14
N ASN A 126 -9.85 2.71 3.83
CA ASN A 126 -9.56 2.13 5.15
C ASN A 126 -10.46 2.80 6.21
N LEU A 127 -11.74 2.44 6.19
CA LEU A 127 -12.75 3.02 7.08
C LEU A 127 -12.64 2.47 8.52
N VAL A 128 -12.32 1.18 8.63
CA VAL A 128 -12.23 0.43 9.89
C VAL A 128 -10.90 -0.31 9.97
N ASN A 129 -10.55 -0.78 11.17
CA ASN A 129 -9.31 -1.49 11.46
C ASN A 129 -9.34 -2.95 10.96
N TYR A 130 -9.51 -3.12 9.65
CA TYR A 130 -9.66 -4.42 8.98
C TYR A 130 -8.92 -4.47 7.64
N ASP A 131 -8.10 -5.50 7.47
CA ASP A 131 -7.44 -5.81 6.21
C ASP A 131 -8.33 -6.78 5.42
N TYR A 132 -9.05 -6.23 4.44
CA TYR A 132 -9.96 -7.00 3.57
C TYR A 132 -9.23 -7.97 2.64
N TYR A 133 -7.97 -7.69 2.32
CA TYR A 133 -7.16 -8.56 1.49
C TYR A 133 -6.74 -9.81 2.27
N GLN A 134 -6.43 -9.66 3.56
CA GLN A 134 -6.10 -10.77 4.45
C GLN A 134 -7.31 -11.36 5.20
N ASP A 135 -8.51 -10.80 5.02
CA ASP A 135 -9.76 -11.26 5.66
C ASP A 135 -9.63 -11.30 7.20
N LYS A 136 -8.94 -10.30 7.79
CA LYS A 136 -8.68 -10.23 9.25
C LYS A 136 -8.62 -8.79 9.78
N ALA A 137 -8.82 -8.64 11.08
CA ALA A 137 -8.61 -7.36 11.77
C ALA A 137 -7.14 -6.91 11.69
N SER A 138 -6.92 -5.61 11.56
CA SER A 138 -5.58 -5.00 11.50
C SER A 138 -5.54 -3.76 12.39
N GLN A 139 -4.63 -3.73 13.37
CA GLN A 139 -4.52 -2.59 14.28
C GLN A 139 -3.67 -1.44 13.75
N ASN A 140 -3.18 -1.54 12.52
CA ASN A 140 -2.25 -0.59 11.93
C ASN A 140 -2.92 0.41 10.98
N ILE A 141 -4.23 0.34 10.80
CA ILE A 141 -4.98 1.14 9.81
C ILE A 141 -6.37 1.50 10.33
N GLY A 142 -7.01 2.43 9.64
CA GLY A 142 -8.45 2.68 9.71
C GLY A 142 -8.82 4.03 10.30
N LEU A 143 -9.68 4.78 9.61
CA LEU A 143 -10.27 6.03 10.10
C LEU A 143 -10.93 5.86 11.48
N ALA A 144 -11.52 4.69 11.76
CA ALA A 144 -12.08 4.40 13.07
C ALA A 144 -11.04 4.51 14.21
N LYS A 145 -9.76 4.23 13.95
CA LYS A 145 -8.68 4.42 14.93
C LYS A 145 -8.16 5.85 14.93
N THR A 146 -8.00 6.47 13.77
CA THR A 146 -7.66 7.90 13.67
C THR A 146 -8.67 8.78 14.40
N ALA A 147 -9.95 8.42 14.36
CA ALA A 147 -11.02 9.12 15.07
C ALA A 147 -10.80 9.20 16.59
N VAL A 148 -10.11 8.22 17.20
CA VAL A 148 -9.70 8.29 18.61
C VAL A 148 -8.67 9.40 18.83
N LEU A 149 -7.71 9.55 17.91
CA LEU A 149 -6.75 10.66 17.94
C LEU A 149 -7.44 12.01 17.72
N ILE A 150 -8.43 12.06 16.83
CA ILE A 150 -9.24 13.27 16.58
C ILE A 150 -9.97 13.69 17.86
N ASP A 151 -10.61 12.75 18.55
CA ASP A 151 -11.32 13.02 19.81
C ASP A 151 -10.36 13.52 20.91
N ASN A 152 -9.17 12.91 21.02
CA ASN A 152 -8.14 13.36 21.94
C ASN A 152 -7.62 14.76 21.60
N ALA A 153 -7.33 15.03 20.34
CA ALA A 153 -6.82 16.33 19.90
C ALA A 153 -7.85 17.45 20.08
N LYS A 154 -9.16 17.16 19.88
CA LYS A 154 -10.26 18.07 20.19
C LYS A 154 -10.37 18.36 21.69
N ALA A 155 -10.09 17.38 22.55
CA ALA A 155 -10.09 17.57 23.99
C ALA A 155 -8.91 18.46 24.48
N GLU A 156 -7.77 18.41 23.79
CA GLU A 156 -6.61 19.27 24.06
C GLU A 156 -6.86 20.73 23.63
N ASN A 157 -7.39 20.94 22.42
CA ASN A 157 -7.78 22.25 21.91
C ASN A 157 -9.12 22.12 21.18
N ASN A 158 -10.14 22.85 21.63
CA ASN A 158 -11.48 22.79 21.05
C ASN A 158 -11.68 23.72 19.83
N ASN A 159 -10.72 24.62 19.54
CA ASN A 159 -10.77 25.51 18.39
C ASN A 159 -10.26 24.77 17.14
N VAL A 160 -11.04 23.81 16.65
CA VAL A 160 -10.61 22.87 15.60
C VAL A 160 -11.23 23.20 14.24
N VAL A 161 -10.39 23.10 13.21
CA VAL A 161 -10.77 22.89 11.81
C VAL A 161 -10.34 21.46 11.43
N LEU A 162 -11.23 20.62 10.94
CA LEU A 162 -10.93 19.22 10.59
C LEU A 162 -11.12 19.01 9.09
N VAL A 163 -10.10 18.55 8.37
CA VAL A 163 -10.11 18.46 6.90
C VAL A 163 -9.56 17.13 6.38
N ASP A 164 -9.96 16.75 5.17
CA ASP A 164 -9.40 15.59 4.48
C ASP A 164 -8.78 15.98 3.13
N ASN A 165 -7.60 15.43 2.84
CA ASN A 165 -6.80 15.80 1.68
C ASN A 165 -6.94 14.86 0.47
N GLY A 166 -8.05 14.12 0.32
CA GLY A 166 -8.34 13.33 -0.88
C GLY A 166 -7.81 11.89 -0.85
N ASP A 167 -8.04 11.16 -1.94
CA ASP A 167 -7.88 9.70 -2.08
C ASP A 167 -8.70 8.91 -1.04
N LEU A 168 -10.01 9.18 -1.06
CA LEU A 168 -10.99 8.64 -0.13
C LEU A 168 -11.71 7.39 -0.66
N ILE A 169 -12.08 7.37 -1.95
CA ILE A 169 -13.15 6.48 -2.46
C ILE A 169 -12.66 5.25 -3.22
N GLN A 170 -11.36 5.06 -3.34
CA GLN A 170 -10.73 3.86 -3.93
C GLN A 170 -9.59 3.38 -3.01
N GLY A 171 -9.24 2.09 -3.06
CA GLY A 171 -8.05 1.54 -2.40
C GLY A 171 -8.28 0.11 -1.94
N THR A 172 -8.85 -0.06 -0.73
CA THR A 172 -9.30 -1.38 -0.29
C THR A 172 -10.46 -1.93 -1.15
N PRO A 173 -10.76 -3.24 -1.08
CA PRO A 173 -11.95 -3.84 -1.69
C PRO A 173 -13.28 -3.16 -1.33
N LEU A 174 -13.35 -2.37 -0.25
CA LEU A 174 -14.54 -1.59 0.09
C LEU A 174 -14.86 -0.56 -1.00
N GLY A 175 -13.85 0.17 -1.48
CA GLY A 175 -14.02 1.14 -2.57
C GLY A 175 -14.54 0.47 -3.84
N THR A 176 -13.90 -0.63 -4.25
CA THR A 176 -14.33 -1.41 -5.43
C THR A 176 -15.75 -1.94 -5.24
N TYR A 177 -16.09 -2.44 -4.05
CA TYR A 177 -17.43 -2.92 -3.72
C TYR A 177 -18.48 -1.81 -3.87
N LYS A 178 -18.25 -0.62 -3.28
CA LYS A 178 -19.17 0.53 -3.36
C LYS A 178 -19.17 1.26 -4.70
N ALA A 179 -18.22 0.97 -5.59
CA ALA A 179 -18.19 1.51 -6.94
C ALA A 179 -18.87 0.59 -7.97
N LEU A 180 -18.66 -0.72 -7.85
CA LEU A 180 -18.96 -1.68 -8.92
C LEU A 180 -19.99 -2.76 -8.55
N VAL A 181 -20.11 -3.12 -7.27
CA VAL A 181 -20.94 -4.26 -6.82
C VAL A 181 -22.22 -3.76 -6.16
N ASP A 182 -22.07 -2.97 -5.11
CA ASP A 182 -23.13 -2.23 -4.43
C ASP A 182 -22.91 -0.74 -4.71
N ARG A 183 -23.02 -0.38 -5.99
CA ARG A 183 -22.73 0.97 -6.47
C ARG A 183 -23.57 1.98 -5.69
N VAL A 184 -22.93 3.05 -5.21
CA VAL A 184 -23.62 4.22 -4.62
C VAL A 184 -24.72 4.70 -5.57
N GLU A 185 -25.97 4.64 -5.10
CA GLU A 185 -27.13 5.11 -5.85
C GLU A 185 -27.32 6.64 -5.68
N GLU A 186 -28.07 7.27 -6.60
CA GLU A 186 -28.39 8.69 -6.49
C GLU A 186 -29.10 8.99 -5.15
N GLY A 187 -28.51 9.89 -4.36
CA GLY A 187 -29.02 10.24 -3.03
C GLY A 187 -28.52 9.34 -1.89
N GLU A 188 -27.83 8.23 -2.18
CA GLU A 188 -27.08 7.47 -1.18
C GLU A 188 -25.77 8.20 -0.85
N GLN A 189 -25.37 8.20 0.42
CA GLN A 189 -24.09 8.75 0.85
C GLN A 189 -23.03 7.65 0.92
N HIS A 190 -21.86 7.90 0.32
CA HIS A 190 -20.74 6.97 0.39
C HIS A 190 -20.25 6.84 1.87
N PRO A 191 -19.95 5.63 2.37
CA PRO A 191 -19.68 5.41 3.80
C PRO A 191 -18.45 6.18 4.34
N MET A 192 -17.46 6.47 3.49
CA MET A 192 -16.35 7.35 3.87
C MET A 192 -16.83 8.77 4.20
N TYR A 193 -17.65 9.35 3.33
CA TYR A 193 -18.20 10.69 3.53
C TYR A 193 -19.19 10.75 4.69
N ALA A 194 -20.01 9.71 4.88
CA ALA A 194 -20.87 9.59 6.06
C ALA A 194 -20.06 9.59 7.37
N ALA A 195 -18.89 8.93 7.38
CA ALA A 195 -17.99 8.94 8.53
C ALA A 195 -17.32 10.30 8.73
N LEU A 196 -16.86 10.97 7.67
CA LEU A 196 -16.28 12.31 7.75
C LEU A 196 -17.30 13.33 8.31
N GLU A 197 -18.54 13.31 7.80
CA GLU A 197 -19.63 14.14 8.30
C GLU A 197 -19.90 13.88 9.78
N ALA A 198 -20.01 12.60 10.18
CA ALA A 198 -20.27 12.22 11.57
C ALA A 198 -19.14 12.62 12.54
N LEU A 199 -17.90 12.67 12.06
CA LEU A 199 -16.74 13.14 12.83
C LEU A 199 -16.61 14.67 12.83
N GLY A 200 -17.42 15.37 12.04
CA GLY A 200 -17.44 16.84 11.95
C GLY A 200 -16.27 17.40 11.14
N PHE A 201 -15.92 16.77 10.02
CA PHE A 201 -15.02 17.36 9.04
C PHE A 201 -15.67 18.60 8.40
N ASP A 202 -14.87 19.64 8.23
CA ASP A 202 -15.27 20.95 7.72
C ASP A 202 -15.18 21.02 6.18
N ALA A 203 -14.20 20.36 5.57
CA ALA A 203 -14.02 20.30 4.10
C ALA A 203 -13.14 19.13 3.68
N SER A 204 -13.21 18.77 2.40
CA SER A 204 -12.22 17.90 1.75
C SER A 204 -11.80 18.42 0.37
N THR A 205 -10.76 17.82 -0.20
CA THR A 205 -10.40 18.01 -1.63
C THR A 205 -10.48 16.69 -2.41
N LEU A 206 -10.09 16.73 -3.68
CA LEU A 206 -9.99 15.58 -4.57
C LEU A 206 -8.53 15.18 -4.69
N GLY A 207 -8.25 13.89 -4.56
CA GLY A 207 -7.04 13.25 -5.00
C GLY A 207 -7.19 12.59 -6.37
N ASN A 208 -6.13 11.92 -6.82
CA ASN A 208 -6.14 11.30 -8.14
C ASN A 208 -7.08 10.09 -8.19
N HIS A 209 -7.25 9.37 -7.09
CA HIS A 209 -8.07 8.17 -7.04
C HIS A 209 -9.58 8.45 -7.00
N GLU A 210 -9.99 9.70 -6.79
CA GLU A 210 -11.38 10.12 -6.98
C GLU A 210 -11.88 9.95 -8.43
N PHE A 211 -10.98 9.92 -9.42
CA PHE A 211 -11.34 9.86 -10.84
C PHE A 211 -11.41 8.44 -11.41
N ASN A 212 -10.95 7.43 -10.67
CA ASN A 212 -10.76 6.04 -11.14
C ASN A 212 -12.03 5.37 -11.67
N TYR A 213 -13.20 5.75 -11.14
CA TYR A 213 -14.50 5.19 -11.52
C TYR A 213 -15.30 6.10 -12.46
N GLY A 214 -14.66 7.16 -12.97
CA GLY A 214 -15.24 8.12 -13.90
C GLY A 214 -16.01 9.27 -13.23
N LEU A 215 -16.14 10.38 -13.97
CA LEU A 215 -16.76 11.62 -13.49
C LEU A 215 -18.20 11.45 -13.03
N ASP A 216 -18.98 10.56 -13.66
CA ASP A 216 -20.38 10.32 -13.29
C ASP A 216 -20.46 9.72 -11.87
N TYR A 217 -19.64 8.71 -11.57
CA TYR A 217 -19.60 8.13 -10.22
C TYR A 217 -19.08 9.14 -9.19
N LEU A 218 -18.03 9.87 -9.54
CA LEU A 218 -17.50 10.92 -8.65
C LEU A 218 -18.60 11.95 -8.33
N GLN A 219 -19.37 12.37 -9.33
CA GLN A 219 -20.48 13.30 -9.16
C GLN A 219 -21.58 12.74 -8.26
N ASP A 220 -21.96 11.47 -8.43
CA ASP A 220 -22.92 10.78 -7.57
C ASP A 220 -22.46 10.85 -6.10
N VAL A 221 -21.19 10.50 -5.85
CA VAL A 221 -20.61 10.46 -4.50
C VAL A 221 -20.49 11.85 -3.86
N ILE A 222 -19.94 12.85 -4.57
CA ILE A 222 -19.72 14.18 -3.97
C ILE A 222 -21.02 14.97 -3.79
N SER A 223 -22.07 14.63 -4.54
CA SER A 223 -23.39 15.29 -4.43
C SER A 223 -24.04 15.08 -3.06
N THR A 224 -23.69 13.99 -2.38
CA THR A 224 -24.20 13.59 -1.06
C THR A 224 -23.12 13.62 0.02
N ALA A 225 -21.94 14.22 -0.26
CA ALA A 225 -20.80 14.18 0.65
C ALA A 225 -21.09 14.69 2.08
N GLY A 226 -22.00 15.67 2.23
CA GLY A 226 -22.33 16.26 3.53
C GLY A 226 -21.37 17.37 3.98
N LEU A 227 -20.29 17.60 3.22
CA LEU A 227 -19.32 18.68 3.42
C LEU A 227 -18.84 19.26 2.07
N PRO A 228 -18.30 20.49 2.05
CA PRO A 228 -17.69 21.07 0.85
C PRO A 228 -16.50 20.25 0.35
N VAL A 229 -16.54 19.85 -0.92
CA VAL A 229 -15.41 19.25 -1.64
C VAL A 229 -14.87 20.28 -2.64
N VAL A 230 -13.62 20.70 -2.49
CA VAL A 230 -13.03 21.79 -3.27
C VAL A 230 -11.90 21.32 -4.19
N ASN A 231 -11.77 21.91 -5.38
CA ASN A 231 -10.63 21.72 -6.27
C ASN A 231 -10.44 22.94 -7.18
N ALA A 232 -9.22 23.48 -7.22
CA ALA A 232 -8.89 24.72 -7.91
C ALA A 232 -8.51 24.52 -9.39
N ASN A 233 -7.93 23.37 -9.73
CA ASN A 233 -7.16 23.20 -10.97
C ASN A 233 -7.78 22.25 -12.01
N VAL A 234 -8.88 21.56 -11.73
CA VAL A 234 -9.63 20.76 -12.71
C VAL A 234 -10.68 21.61 -13.42
N ILE A 235 -10.55 21.69 -14.73
CA ILE A 235 -11.34 22.55 -15.61
C ILE A 235 -12.15 21.69 -16.57
N ASP A 236 -13.44 21.99 -16.73
CA ASP A 236 -14.27 21.37 -17.74
C ASP A 236 -13.78 21.76 -19.15
N ALA A 237 -13.48 20.76 -19.98
CA ALA A 237 -12.84 20.99 -21.29
C ALA A 237 -13.78 21.68 -22.30
N THR A 238 -15.10 21.63 -22.08
CA THR A 238 -16.09 22.20 -23.01
C THR A 238 -16.34 23.69 -22.73
N SER A 239 -16.54 24.03 -21.47
CA SER A 239 -16.88 25.38 -21.00
C SER A 239 -15.65 26.22 -20.64
N ASN A 240 -14.50 25.56 -20.42
CA ASN A 240 -13.28 26.19 -19.91
C ASN A 240 -13.52 26.91 -18.58
N GLN A 241 -14.42 26.38 -17.75
CA GLN A 241 -14.72 26.83 -16.40
C GLN A 241 -14.26 25.78 -15.38
N PRO A 242 -14.01 26.15 -14.11
CA PRO A 242 -13.76 25.18 -13.06
C PRO A 242 -14.87 24.14 -13.00
N LEU A 243 -14.50 22.85 -12.99
CA LEU A 243 -15.48 21.76 -12.92
C LEU A 243 -16.07 21.63 -11.52
N PHE A 244 -15.25 21.89 -10.50
CA PHE A 244 -15.62 21.81 -9.09
C PHE A 244 -15.58 23.19 -8.44
N LYS A 245 -16.14 23.29 -7.23
CA LYS A 245 -16.03 24.49 -6.41
C LYS A 245 -14.56 24.75 -6.09
N GLN A 246 -14.04 25.90 -6.49
CA GLN A 246 -12.60 26.17 -6.36
C GLN A 246 -12.14 26.37 -4.92
N TYR A 247 -12.98 26.98 -4.07
CA TYR A 247 -12.70 27.22 -2.67
C TYR A 247 -13.99 27.36 -1.86
N GLU A 248 -13.87 27.23 -0.54
CA GLU A 248 -14.93 27.57 0.42
C GLU A 248 -14.39 28.49 1.52
N ILE A 249 -15.20 29.44 1.99
CA ILE A 249 -14.90 30.18 3.22
C ILE A 249 -15.79 29.64 4.33
N ILE A 250 -15.18 29.03 5.34
CA ILE A 250 -15.86 28.48 6.51
C ILE A 250 -15.66 29.45 7.66
N THR A 251 -16.75 29.99 8.20
CA THR A 251 -16.71 30.81 9.42
C THR A 251 -16.86 29.90 10.63
N LYS A 252 -15.83 29.86 11.49
CA LYS A 252 -15.85 29.14 12.77
C LYS A 252 -15.90 30.11 13.93
N THR A 253 -16.71 29.79 14.93
CA THR A 253 -16.74 30.52 16.20
C THR A 253 -15.81 29.82 17.19
N PHE A 254 -14.75 30.51 17.60
CA PHE A 254 -13.72 29.99 18.50
C PHE A 254 -13.65 30.78 19.79
N LYS A 255 -13.00 30.21 20.81
CA LYS A 255 -12.74 30.88 22.08
C LYS A 255 -11.32 31.41 22.11
N ASP A 256 -11.15 32.69 22.37
CA ASP A 256 -9.83 33.28 22.61
C ASP A 256 -9.25 32.85 23.97
N ALA A 257 -8.04 33.33 24.29
CA ALA A 257 -7.37 33.06 25.56
C ALA A 257 -8.13 33.56 26.81
N ASP A 258 -9.06 34.52 26.66
CA ASP A 258 -9.92 35.04 27.72
C ASP A 258 -11.28 34.30 27.80
N GLY A 259 -11.52 33.33 26.90
CA GLY A 259 -12.78 32.59 26.78
C GLY A 259 -13.89 33.33 26.03
N LYS A 260 -13.60 34.44 25.35
CA LYS A 260 -14.56 35.18 24.51
C LYS A 260 -14.73 34.50 23.17
N GLN A 261 -15.97 34.47 22.68
CA GLN A 261 -16.29 33.93 21.37
C GLN A 261 -15.92 34.93 20.27
N VAL A 262 -15.12 34.51 19.30
CA VAL A 262 -14.71 35.28 18.11
C VAL A 262 -14.90 34.45 16.86
N ASN A 263 -15.25 35.12 15.76
CA ASN A 263 -15.32 34.47 14.45
C ASN A 263 -13.95 34.51 13.77
N LEU A 264 -13.62 33.41 13.09
CA LEU A 264 -12.51 33.33 12.16
C LEU A 264 -13.03 32.79 10.82
N ASN A 265 -12.69 33.44 9.72
CA ASN A 265 -13.00 32.98 8.37
C ASN A 265 -11.82 32.19 7.79
N ILE A 266 -12.00 30.90 7.57
CA ILE A 266 -10.99 30.01 7.00
C ILE A 266 -11.32 29.79 5.53
N GLY A 267 -10.48 30.30 4.64
CA GLY A 267 -10.53 29.99 3.22
C GLY A 267 -9.85 28.66 2.94
N ILE A 268 -10.57 27.70 2.37
CA ILE A 268 -10.07 26.37 2.05
C ILE A 268 -10.14 26.17 0.54
N THR A 269 -9.03 25.73 -0.06
CA THR A 269 -8.93 25.35 -1.47
C THR A 269 -8.13 24.05 -1.57
N GLY A 270 -8.16 23.38 -2.72
CA GLY A 270 -7.28 22.25 -2.94
C GLY A 270 -6.88 22.03 -4.40
N ILE A 271 -5.91 21.15 -4.62
CA ILE A 271 -5.39 20.78 -5.94
C ILE A 271 -5.24 19.28 -6.06
N VAL A 272 -5.14 18.80 -7.30
CA VAL A 272 -4.80 17.42 -7.66
C VAL A 272 -3.68 17.44 -8.71
N PRO A 273 -2.80 16.42 -8.84
CA PRO A 273 -1.69 16.46 -9.77
C PRO A 273 -2.19 16.48 -11.23
N PRO A 274 -1.59 17.28 -12.14
CA PRO A 274 -1.97 17.31 -13.56
C PRO A 274 -1.92 15.93 -14.25
N GLN A 275 -1.14 15.00 -13.70
CA GLN A 275 -0.93 13.64 -14.18
C GLN A 275 -2.19 12.78 -14.15
N ILE A 276 -3.29 13.20 -13.49
CA ILE A 276 -4.58 12.49 -13.61
C ILE A 276 -5.04 12.34 -15.07
N LEU A 277 -4.65 13.25 -15.97
CA LEU A 277 -4.92 13.14 -17.41
C LEU A 277 -4.19 11.98 -18.09
N ASN A 278 -3.08 11.53 -17.51
CA ASN A 278 -2.32 10.37 -17.97
C ASN A 278 -2.84 9.09 -17.31
N TRP A 279 -3.01 9.12 -15.99
CA TRP A 279 -3.37 7.95 -15.18
C TRP A 279 -4.82 7.51 -15.38
N ASP A 280 -5.74 8.47 -15.46
CA ASP A 280 -7.18 8.25 -15.60
C ASP A 280 -7.69 8.63 -16.99
N LYS A 281 -6.80 8.53 -17.98
CA LYS A 281 -7.06 8.97 -19.36
C LYS A 281 -8.36 8.41 -19.92
N ALA A 282 -8.64 7.12 -19.70
CA ALA A 282 -9.87 6.48 -20.19
C ALA A 282 -11.15 7.14 -19.64
N ASN A 283 -11.08 7.68 -18.43
CA ASN A 283 -12.18 8.35 -17.75
C ASN A 283 -12.26 9.84 -18.08
N LEU A 284 -11.14 10.50 -18.37
CA LEU A 284 -11.00 11.95 -18.40
C LEU A 284 -10.72 12.56 -19.78
N GLU A 285 -10.19 11.80 -20.74
CA GLU A 285 -9.79 12.31 -22.06
C GLU A 285 -10.96 13.03 -22.76
N GLY A 286 -10.70 14.28 -23.16
CA GLY A 286 -11.68 15.14 -23.84
C GLY A 286 -12.80 15.70 -22.95
N LYS A 287 -12.85 15.34 -21.65
CA LYS A 287 -13.86 15.84 -20.70
C LYS A 287 -13.33 16.95 -19.82
N VAL A 288 -12.07 16.83 -19.38
CA VAL A 288 -11.43 17.82 -18.50
C VAL A 288 -10.05 18.21 -19.01
N THR A 289 -9.58 19.37 -18.54
CA THR A 289 -8.17 19.77 -18.57
C THR A 289 -7.74 20.08 -17.15
N VAL A 290 -6.45 19.99 -16.86
CA VAL A 290 -5.91 20.26 -15.53
C VAL A 290 -4.85 21.32 -15.64
N ARG A 291 -5.01 22.39 -14.86
CA ARG A 291 -4.03 23.49 -14.77
C ARG A 291 -2.88 23.07 -13.87
N ASP A 292 -1.72 23.67 -14.12
CA ASP A 292 -0.61 23.66 -13.18
C ASP A 292 -1.09 24.12 -11.79
N SER A 293 -0.78 23.32 -10.77
CA SER A 293 -1.27 23.47 -9.40
C SER A 293 -0.78 24.76 -8.74
N VAL A 294 0.51 25.07 -8.88
CA VAL A 294 1.13 26.28 -8.30
C VAL A 294 0.51 27.52 -8.92
N LYS A 295 0.45 27.62 -10.25
CA LYS A 295 -0.15 28.76 -10.97
C LYS A 295 -1.65 28.93 -10.68
N ALA A 296 -2.38 27.83 -10.51
CA ALA A 296 -3.80 27.89 -10.14
C ALA A 296 -3.97 28.54 -8.75
N LEU A 297 -3.11 28.18 -7.79
CA LEU A 297 -3.15 28.71 -6.43
C LEU A 297 -2.62 30.15 -6.33
N GLU A 298 -1.54 30.50 -7.03
CA GLU A 298 -1.05 31.89 -7.11
C GLU A 298 -2.14 32.86 -7.61
N GLU A 299 -3.00 32.40 -8.52
CA GLU A 299 -4.14 33.18 -9.00
C GLU A 299 -5.32 33.21 -8.00
N LEU A 300 -5.55 32.10 -7.29
CA LEU A 300 -6.75 31.90 -6.49
C LEU A 300 -6.60 32.44 -5.05
N VAL A 301 -5.44 32.27 -4.42
CA VAL A 301 -5.18 32.69 -3.02
C VAL A 301 -5.50 34.18 -2.79
N PRO A 302 -5.09 35.12 -3.66
CA PRO A 302 -5.48 36.53 -3.50
C PRO A 302 -7.00 36.75 -3.57
N LYS A 303 -7.74 35.97 -4.38
CA LYS A 303 -9.20 36.06 -4.48
C LYS A 303 -9.88 35.54 -3.23
N ILE A 304 -9.36 34.45 -2.64
CA ILE A 304 -9.86 33.90 -1.37
C ILE A 304 -9.70 34.93 -0.24
N ARG A 305 -8.53 35.57 -0.16
CA ARG A 305 -8.27 36.66 0.80
C ARG A 305 -9.21 37.84 0.57
N GLN A 306 -9.40 38.27 -0.67
CA GLN A 306 -10.30 39.37 -1.03
C GLN A 306 -11.77 39.05 -0.66
N ALA A 307 -12.17 37.78 -0.72
CA ALA A 307 -13.49 37.31 -0.32
C ALA A 307 -13.70 37.28 1.21
N GLY A 308 -12.68 37.60 2.00
CA GLY A 308 -12.80 37.79 3.45
C GLY A 308 -12.17 36.69 4.31
N ALA A 309 -11.32 35.83 3.73
CA ALA A 309 -10.60 34.82 4.48
C ALA A 309 -9.51 35.45 5.38
N ASP A 310 -9.60 35.17 6.68
CA ASP A 310 -8.61 35.55 7.69
C ASP A 310 -7.38 34.66 7.64
N ILE A 311 -7.57 33.38 7.32
CA ILE A 311 -6.50 32.43 6.99
C ILE A 311 -6.83 31.64 5.73
N VAL A 312 -5.81 31.16 5.01
CA VAL A 312 -5.94 30.29 3.84
C VAL A 312 -5.22 28.97 4.07
N LEU A 313 -6.00 27.89 4.06
CA LEU A 313 -5.56 26.52 4.15
C LEU A 313 -5.63 25.88 2.76
N VAL A 314 -4.51 25.29 2.31
CA VAL A 314 -4.44 24.55 1.04
C VAL A 314 -4.41 23.05 1.33
N LEU A 315 -5.39 22.34 0.77
CA LEU A 315 -5.43 20.88 0.69
C LEU A 315 -4.74 20.47 -0.61
N SER A 316 -3.44 20.23 -0.52
CA SER A 316 -2.60 19.86 -1.65
C SER A 316 -2.56 18.34 -1.76
N HIS A 317 -3.47 17.73 -2.54
CA HIS A 317 -3.33 16.32 -2.88
C HIS A 317 -2.19 16.16 -3.88
N SER A 318 -0.96 16.17 -3.36
CA SER A 318 0.31 16.17 -4.05
C SER A 318 1.38 15.90 -2.99
N GLY A 319 2.46 15.22 -3.37
CA GLY A 319 3.63 15.12 -2.52
C GLY A 319 4.30 16.47 -2.26
N ILE A 320 5.28 16.49 -1.37
CA ILE A 320 6.05 17.71 -1.08
C ILE A 320 6.94 18.09 -2.27
N GLY A 321 7.62 17.12 -2.91
CA GLY A 321 8.56 17.42 -3.99
C GLY A 321 9.91 17.92 -3.49
N ASP A 322 10.77 18.35 -4.41
CA ASP A 322 12.03 19.03 -4.09
C ASP A 322 11.86 20.55 -4.09
N ASP A 323 12.97 21.30 -3.97
CA ASP A 323 12.99 22.77 -3.96
C ASP A 323 13.14 23.41 -5.36
N GLU A 324 13.04 22.61 -6.43
CA GLU A 324 12.98 23.08 -7.80
C GLU A 324 11.52 23.12 -8.30
N TYR A 325 11.20 24.04 -9.20
CA TYR A 325 9.84 24.13 -9.75
C TYR A 325 9.87 23.98 -11.27
N HIS A 326 9.16 22.98 -11.76
CA HIS A 326 8.79 22.85 -13.15
C HIS A 326 7.27 22.85 -13.33
N GLU A 327 6.83 23.50 -14.39
CA GLU A 327 5.41 23.60 -14.71
C GLU A 327 4.84 22.22 -15.04
N GLY A 328 3.74 21.87 -14.38
CA GLY A 328 3.03 20.62 -14.57
C GLY A 328 3.57 19.44 -13.75
N GLU A 329 4.43 19.68 -12.75
CA GLU A 329 4.96 18.63 -11.88
C GLU A 329 3.90 18.01 -10.96
N GLU A 330 4.18 16.77 -10.56
CA GLU A 330 3.29 15.94 -9.74
C GLU A 330 3.31 16.36 -8.27
N ASN A 331 4.51 16.62 -7.73
CA ASN A 331 4.76 16.82 -6.31
C ASN A 331 5.26 18.26 -6.09
N VAL A 332 4.35 19.14 -5.65
CA VAL A 332 4.57 20.59 -5.57
C VAL A 332 4.26 21.20 -4.19
N GLY A 333 4.17 20.37 -3.14
CA GLY A 333 3.84 20.83 -1.78
C GLY A 333 4.86 21.85 -1.23
N TYR A 334 6.14 21.72 -1.57
CA TYR A 334 7.20 22.68 -1.22
C TYR A 334 6.93 24.06 -1.80
N GLN A 335 6.58 24.11 -3.10
CA GLN A 335 6.30 25.33 -3.86
C GLN A 335 5.03 25.98 -3.34
N ILE A 336 3.98 25.19 -3.07
CA ILE A 336 2.71 25.67 -2.52
C ILE A 336 2.91 26.31 -1.14
N ALA A 337 3.74 25.73 -0.28
CA ALA A 337 4.07 26.29 1.03
C ALA A 337 4.79 27.65 0.92
N GLY A 338 5.42 27.96 -0.22
CA GLY A 338 6.05 29.24 -0.51
C GLY A 338 5.13 30.32 -1.11
N ILE A 339 3.86 30.01 -1.42
CA ILE A 339 2.94 30.98 -2.05
C ILE A 339 2.53 32.06 -1.03
N GLU A 340 2.71 33.32 -1.41
CA GLU A 340 2.30 34.45 -0.56
C GLU A 340 0.80 34.41 -0.23
N GLY A 341 0.49 34.41 1.06
CA GLY A 341 -0.88 34.42 1.55
C GLY A 341 -1.47 33.04 1.85
N VAL A 342 -0.72 31.95 1.67
CA VAL A 342 -1.02 30.62 2.24
C VAL A 342 -0.53 30.59 3.69
N ASP A 343 -1.35 30.11 4.63
CA ASP A 343 -1.00 30.04 6.06
C ASP A 343 -0.73 28.62 6.56
N ALA A 344 -1.24 27.60 5.86
CA ALA A 344 -1.04 26.20 6.19
C ALA A 344 -1.28 25.32 4.95
N VAL A 345 -0.54 24.22 4.86
CA VAL A 345 -0.67 23.24 3.78
C VAL A 345 -0.82 21.84 4.36
N VAL A 346 -1.83 21.12 3.89
CA VAL A 346 -1.93 19.66 4.10
C VAL A 346 -1.54 19.00 2.78
N THR A 347 -0.57 18.10 2.82
CA THR A 347 -0.07 17.34 1.67
C THR A 347 -0.44 15.87 1.78
N GLY A 348 -0.29 15.12 0.68
CA GLY A 348 -0.71 13.72 0.55
C GLY A 348 -0.06 13.04 -0.65
N HIS A 349 -0.76 12.11 -1.31
CA HIS A 349 -0.42 11.49 -2.60
C HIS A 349 0.81 10.56 -2.59
N SER A 350 1.93 11.01 -2.03
CA SER A 350 3.17 10.22 -1.95
C SER A 350 3.23 9.29 -0.75
N HIS A 351 2.21 9.32 0.13
CA HIS A 351 2.12 8.51 1.36
C HIS A 351 3.30 8.66 2.33
N ALA A 352 4.07 9.74 2.22
CA ALA A 352 5.20 9.97 3.09
C ALA A 352 4.76 10.60 4.42
N GLU A 353 5.70 10.68 5.33
CA GLU A 353 5.52 11.28 6.66
C GLU A 353 6.28 12.60 6.69
N PHE A 354 5.58 13.68 7.03
CA PHE A 354 6.18 14.96 7.35
C PHE A 354 5.31 15.70 8.37
N PRO A 355 5.89 16.31 9.40
CA PRO A 355 7.32 16.37 9.70
C PRO A 355 7.90 15.09 10.32
N SER A 356 9.23 14.93 10.28
CA SER A 356 9.94 13.85 10.99
C SER A 356 9.93 14.01 12.52
N GLY A 357 9.76 15.24 13.02
CA GLY A 357 9.76 15.59 14.44
C GLY A 357 11.16 15.75 15.05
N ASP A 358 12.22 15.35 14.35
CA ASP A 358 13.60 15.37 14.86
C ASP A 358 14.66 15.88 13.87
N ASP A 359 14.21 16.40 12.71
CA ASP A 359 15.04 16.94 11.63
C ASP A 359 15.88 15.89 10.89
N THR A 360 15.53 14.61 10.98
CA THR A 360 16.28 13.52 10.34
C THR A 360 15.59 12.92 9.11
N GLY A 361 14.41 13.44 8.76
CA GLY A 361 13.62 12.97 7.62
C GLY A 361 14.25 13.28 6.26
N PHE A 362 13.56 12.80 5.21
CA PHE A 362 14.01 12.93 3.83
C PHE A 362 13.96 14.40 3.32
N TYR A 363 12.89 15.13 3.63
CA TYR A 363 12.62 16.46 3.09
C TYR A 363 13.46 17.55 3.75
N GLU A 364 14.00 17.28 4.93
CA GLU A 364 14.84 18.16 5.74
C GLU A 364 16.20 18.44 5.10
N SER A 365 16.54 17.71 4.03
CA SER A 365 17.67 18.02 3.17
C SER A 365 17.47 19.24 2.27
N TYR A 366 16.22 19.67 2.03
CA TYR A 366 15.89 20.83 1.20
C TYR A 366 15.96 22.14 1.97
N ALA A 367 16.24 23.24 1.26
CA ALA A 367 16.36 24.55 1.89
C ALA A 367 15.04 25.01 2.55
N ASN A 368 15.14 25.64 3.72
CA ASN A 368 14.00 26.18 4.48
C ASN A 368 12.94 25.13 4.89
N VAL A 369 13.32 23.86 4.99
CA VAL A 369 12.52 22.82 5.65
C VAL A 369 12.99 22.71 7.10
N ASP A 370 12.04 22.71 8.03
CA ASP A 370 12.27 22.51 9.47
C ASP A 370 11.44 21.29 9.89
N GLY A 371 12.11 20.15 10.07
CA GLY A 371 11.47 18.89 10.47
C GLY A 371 11.10 18.83 11.94
N VAL A 372 11.53 19.78 12.77
CA VAL A 372 11.18 19.83 14.20
C VAL A 372 9.90 20.62 14.43
N ASN A 373 9.79 21.79 13.79
CA ASN A 373 8.60 22.65 13.88
C ASN A 373 7.56 22.34 12.79
N GLY A 374 7.93 21.52 11.81
CA GLY A 374 7.09 21.09 10.71
C GLY A 374 6.70 22.22 9.77
N THR A 375 7.70 23.00 9.34
CA THR A 375 7.48 24.11 8.40
C THR A 375 8.31 23.95 7.13
N ILE A 376 7.76 24.42 6.02
CA ILE A 376 8.45 24.56 4.74
C ILE A 376 8.28 26.01 4.30
N ASN A 377 9.38 26.71 4.03
CA ASN A 377 9.38 28.14 3.72
C ASN A 377 8.68 28.99 4.81
N GLY A 378 8.68 28.53 6.07
CA GLY A 378 8.02 29.16 7.21
C GLY A 378 6.51 28.88 7.34
N THR A 379 5.91 28.20 6.37
CA THR A 379 4.51 27.76 6.40
C THR A 379 4.43 26.37 7.04
N PRO A 380 3.55 26.11 8.02
CA PRO A 380 3.37 24.78 8.58
C PRO A 380 2.77 23.81 7.55
N VAL A 381 3.36 22.61 7.46
CA VAL A 381 2.97 21.57 6.51
C VAL A 381 2.85 20.23 7.21
N THR A 382 1.83 19.44 6.84
CA THR A 382 1.72 18.02 7.23
C THR A 382 1.61 17.11 6.02
N MET A 383 2.20 15.92 6.09
CA MET A 383 1.85 14.75 5.29
C MET A 383 1.67 13.59 6.26
N ALA A 384 0.43 13.16 6.46
CA ALA A 384 0.07 12.23 7.52
C ALA A 384 -0.06 10.79 7.00
N GLY A 385 1.00 10.29 6.36
CA GLY A 385 1.09 8.89 5.94
C GLY A 385 -0.05 8.48 5.01
N LYS A 386 -0.74 7.37 5.34
CA LYS A 386 -1.84 6.80 4.55
C LYS A 386 -2.75 5.91 5.38
N TYR A 387 -3.89 5.50 4.82
CA TYR A 387 -4.75 4.43 5.36
C TYR A 387 -5.31 4.70 6.76
N GLY A 388 -5.24 5.96 7.24
CA GLY A 388 -5.60 6.34 8.60
C GLY A 388 -4.58 5.90 9.65
N ASP A 389 -3.32 5.67 9.28
CA ASP A 389 -2.25 5.31 10.24
C ASP A 389 -1.74 6.51 11.06
N HIS A 390 -1.92 7.73 10.55
CA HIS A 390 -1.58 8.97 11.25
C HIS A 390 -2.73 10.00 11.21
N LEU A 391 -2.64 10.97 12.12
CA LEU A 391 -3.40 12.22 12.12
C LEU A 391 -2.43 13.39 11.97
N GLY A 392 -2.61 14.24 10.98
CA GLY A 392 -1.89 15.51 10.88
C GLY A 392 -2.46 16.54 11.85
N VAL A 393 -1.57 17.29 12.49
CA VAL A 393 -1.92 18.35 13.45
C VAL A 393 -1.09 19.59 13.13
N ILE A 394 -1.76 20.70 12.83
CA ILE A 394 -1.13 22.02 12.69
C ILE A 394 -1.74 22.96 13.72
N ASP A 395 -0.93 23.47 14.64
CA ASP A 395 -1.31 24.50 15.59
C ASP A 395 -0.88 25.87 15.07
N LEU A 396 -1.83 26.81 15.02
CA LEU A 396 -1.63 28.21 14.63
C LEU A 396 -1.92 29.13 15.81
N GLY A 397 -0.93 29.94 16.17
CA GLY A 397 -1.09 31.07 17.10
C GLY A 397 -1.34 32.36 16.32
N LEU A 398 -2.57 32.86 16.35
CA LEU A 398 -3.00 34.07 15.65
C LEU A 398 -2.94 35.29 16.57
N THR A 399 -2.60 36.45 16.02
CA THR A 399 -2.79 37.75 16.68
C THR A 399 -3.54 38.70 15.75
N TYR A 400 -4.60 39.31 16.25
CA TYR A 400 -5.34 40.32 15.51
C TYR A 400 -4.56 41.63 15.49
N THR A 401 -4.03 41.99 14.32
CA THR A 401 -3.23 43.21 14.15
C THR A 401 -3.56 43.95 12.87
N ASN A 402 -3.67 45.27 12.98
CA ASN A 402 -4.08 46.17 11.89
C ASN A 402 -5.42 45.76 11.25
N GLY A 403 -6.37 45.32 12.07
CA GLY A 403 -7.71 44.95 11.61
C GLY A 403 -7.82 43.59 10.90
N LYS A 404 -6.81 42.72 11.01
CA LYS A 404 -6.83 41.36 10.46
C LYS A 404 -6.13 40.36 11.39
N TRP A 405 -6.53 39.10 11.35
CA TRP A 405 -5.76 38.04 11.99
C TRP A 405 -4.46 37.78 11.22
N GLN A 406 -3.38 37.50 11.94
CA GLN A 406 -2.08 37.13 11.37
C GLN A 406 -1.52 35.94 12.14
N VAL A 407 -0.97 34.97 11.43
CA VAL A 407 -0.21 33.87 12.04
C VAL A 407 1.09 34.44 12.59
N THR A 408 1.32 34.22 13.89
CA THR A 408 2.53 34.69 14.60
C THR A 408 3.36 33.54 15.15
N LYS A 409 2.75 32.37 15.28
CA LYS A 409 3.37 31.11 15.69
C LYS A 409 2.71 29.98 14.93
N SER A 410 3.49 28.97 14.60
CA SER A 410 3.00 27.74 14.02
C SER A 410 3.84 26.56 14.49
N HIS A 411 3.21 25.40 14.57
CA HIS A 411 3.86 24.12 14.79
C HIS A 411 3.04 23.04 14.08
N ALA A 412 3.70 22.13 13.39
CA ALA A 412 3.05 20.96 12.82
C ALA A 412 3.66 19.68 13.39
N GLU A 413 2.84 18.66 13.56
CA GLU A 413 3.23 17.31 13.93
C GLU A 413 2.29 16.29 13.25
N ILE A 414 2.71 15.02 13.22
CA ILE A 414 1.85 13.89 12.89
C ILE A 414 1.76 12.97 14.10
N ARG A 415 0.58 12.39 14.33
CA ARG A 415 0.31 11.48 15.44
C ARG A 415 -0.03 10.11 14.91
N GLU A 416 0.78 9.12 15.23
CA GLU A 416 0.54 7.72 14.88
C GLU A 416 -0.60 7.12 15.72
N ILE A 417 -1.41 6.25 15.12
CA ILE A 417 -2.41 5.49 15.87
C ILE A 417 -1.77 4.45 16.80
N ASP A 418 -2.47 4.08 17.89
CA ASP A 418 -2.00 3.01 18.78
C ASP A 418 -2.14 1.63 18.11
N LYS A 419 -1.03 1.13 17.55
CA LYS A 419 -0.93 -0.18 16.89
C LYS A 419 -1.11 -1.38 17.83
N LYS A 420 -1.09 -1.19 19.16
CA LYS A 420 -1.23 -2.27 20.16
C LYS A 420 -2.65 -2.39 20.72
N SER A 421 -3.45 -1.35 20.57
CA SER A 421 -4.83 -1.29 21.05
C SER A 421 -5.83 -1.69 19.97
N ASP A 422 -6.94 -2.30 20.35
CA ASP A 422 -8.11 -2.57 19.48
C ASP A 422 -9.18 -1.48 19.56
N ILE A 423 -8.95 -0.43 20.36
CA ILE A 423 -9.88 0.68 20.52
C ILE A 423 -10.06 1.40 19.18
N ALA A 424 -11.31 1.50 18.76
CA ALA A 424 -11.75 2.21 17.57
C ALA A 424 -13.05 2.98 17.88
N ASN A 425 -13.28 4.08 17.17
CA ASN A 425 -14.44 4.93 17.37
C ASN A 425 -15.75 4.19 16.99
N PRO A 426 -16.68 4.01 17.94
CA PRO A 426 -17.88 3.18 17.72
C PRO A 426 -18.85 3.77 16.70
N THR A 427 -18.86 5.09 16.52
CA THR A 427 -19.70 5.77 15.51
C THR A 427 -19.22 5.39 14.10
N VAL A 428 -17.91 5.44 13.85
CA VAL A 428 -17.33 5.04 12.56
C VAL A 428 -17.59 3.56 12.26
N ILE A 429 -17.42 2.69 13.26
CA ILE A 429 -17.74 1.26 13.13
C ILE A 429 -19.21 1.04 12.76
N ALA A 430 -20.14 1.75 13.40
CA ALA A 430 -21.56 1.64 13.13
C ALA A 430 -21.93 2.10 11.71
N ILE A 431 -21.34 3.21 11.24
CA ILE A 431 -21.50 3.71 9.86
C ILE A 431 -20.97 2.70 8.85
N ALA A 432 -19.83 2.07 9.16
CA ALA A 432 -19.19 1.13 8.27
C ALA A 432 -19.91 -0.22 8.16
N ASP A 433 -20.72 -0.63 9.15
CA ASP A 433 -21.18 -2.01 9.34
C ASP A 433 -21.75 -2.67 8.06
N GLN A 434 -22.65 -1.99 7.36
CA GLN A 434 -23.25 -2.52 6.13
C GLN A 434 -22.20 -2.71 5.03
N ALA A 435 -21.44 -1.66 4.70
CA ALA A 435 -20.42 -1.70 3.66
C ALA A 435 -19.30 -2.68 4.02
N HIS A 436 -18.90 -2.75 5.29
CA HIS A 436 -17.90 -3.67 5.81
C HIS A 436 -18.33 -5.13 5.64
N ARG A 437 -19.55 -5.49 6.07
CA ARG A 437 -20.09 -6.86 5.91
C ARG A 437 -20.27 -7.22 4.43
N GLY A 438 -20.75 -6.29 3.61
CA GLY A 438 -20.87 -6.45 2.16
C GLY A 438 -19.51 -6.69 1.50
N THR A 439 -18.49 -5.94 1.91
CA THR A 439 -17.12 -6.10 1.42
C THR A 439 -16.52 -7.45 1.84
N ILE A 440 -16.71 -7.89 3.10
CA ILE A 440 -16.27 -9.22 3.53
C ILE A 440 -16.92 -10.33 2.70
N ALA A 441 -18.22 -10.20 2.41
CA ALA A 441 -18.91 -11.15 1.55
C ALA A 441 -18.34 -11.15 0.13
N TYR A 442 -18.10 -9.96 -0.42
CA TYR A 442 -17.50 -9.76 -1.74
C TYR A 442 -16.09 -10.37 -1.84
N VAL A 443 -15.19 -10.12 -0.87
CA VAL A 443 -13.81 -10.65 -0.97
C VAL A 443 -13.73 -12.17 -0.79
N ARG A 444 -14.75 -12.77 -0.18
CA ARG A 444 -14.91 -14.22 -0.04
C ARG A 444 -15.65 -14.86 -1.21
N GLU A 445 -16.22 -14.06 -2.11
CA GLU A 445 -16.91 -14.54 -3.30
C GLU A 445 -15.92 -15.13 -4.30
N GLN A 446 -16.34 -16.18 -4.99
CA GLN A 446 -15.58 -16.77 -6.07
C GLN A 446 -15.54 -15.80 -7.26
N VAL A 447 -14.35 -15.38 -7.66
CA VAL A 447 -14.14 -14.52 -8.83
C VAL A 447 -13.67 -15.27 -10.06
N GLY A 448 -13.20 -16.51 -9.89
CA GLY A 448 -12.82 -17.36 -11.01
C GLY A 448 -12.56 -18.79 -10.60
N THR A 449 -11.95 -19.54 -11.50
CA THR A 449 -11.46 -20.90 -11.29
C THR A 449 -10.04 -21.00 -11.81
N THR A 450 -9.12 -21.56 -11.04
CA THR A 450 -7.78 -21.93 -11.52
C THR A 450 -7.74 -23.41 -11.90
N THR A 451 -7.18 -23.73 -13.07
CA THR A 451 -7.08 -25.11 -13.58
C THR A 451 -5.95 -25.90 -12.92
N ALA A 452 -4.94 -25.21 -12.38
CA ALA A 452 -3.81 -25.79 -11.66
C ALA A 452 -3.61 -25.12 -10.29
N PRO A 453 -2.91 -25.77 -9.34
CA PRO A 453 -2.53 -25.13 -8.07
C PRO A 453 -1.61 -23.93 -8.31
N ILE A 454 -1.77 -22.89 -7.50
CA ILE A 454 -0.86 -21.74 -7.44
C ILE A 454 -0.06 -21.87 -6.15
N THR A 455 1.17 -22.33 -6.25
CA THR A 455 2.09 -22.46 -5.12
C THR A 455 3.37 -21.70 -5.40
N SER A 456 4.14 -21.38 -4.35
CA SER A 456 5.44 -20.70 -4.47
C SER A 456 6.59 -21.44 -3.78
N TYR A 457 6.35 -22.69 -3.35
CA TYR A 457 7.31 -23.48 -2.58
C TYR A 457 8.66 -23.67 -3.28
N PHE A 458 8.67 -23.67 -4.62
CA PHE A 458 9.87 -23.91 -5.42
C PHE A 458 10.21 -22.72 -6.33
N ALA A 459 9.58 -21.56 -6.12
CA ALA A 459 9.75 -20.35 -6.93
C ALA A 459 11.20 -19.84 -7.01
N LEU A 460 12.05 -20.19 -6.03
CA LEU A 460 13.47 -19.83 -6.01
C LEU A 460 14.37 -20.87 -6.68
N VAL A 461 13.85 -21.95 -7.23
CA VAL A 461 14.68 -22.99 -7.87
C VAL A 461 14.08 -23.53 -9.17
N LYS A 462 12.87 -23.13 -9.50
CA LYS A 462 12.18 -23.46 -10.75
C LYS A 462 11.20 -22.37 -11.10
N ASP A 463 10.88 -22.26 -12.38
CA ASP A 463 9.72 -21.50 -12.84
C ASP A 463 8.42 -22.00 -12.18
N ASP A 464 7.54 -21.08 -11.82
CA ASP A 464 6.58 -21.29 -10.74
C ASP A 464 5.22 -20.58 -10.98
N PRO A 465 4.10 -21.25 -10.69
CA PRO A 465 2.77 -20.74 -11.01
C PRO A 465 2.39 -19.47 -10.25
N SER A 466 2.97 -19.20 -9.08
CA SER A 466 2.70 -17.96 -8.32
C SER A 466 3.21 -16.71 -9.03
N ILE A 467 4.30 -16.82 -9.78
CA ILE A 467 4.85 -15.71 -10.57
C ILE A 467 4.15 -15.64 -11.93
N GLN A 468 3.89 -16.80 -12.56
CA GLN A 468 3.23 -16.89 -13.86
C GLN A 468 1.90 -16.15 -13.89
N ILE A 469 1.05 -16.31 -12.87
CA ILE A 469 -0.25 -15.65 -12.82
C ILE A 469 -0.14 -14.11 -12.74
N VAL A 470 0.88 -13.60 -12.03
CA VAL A 470 1.15 -12.16 -11.94
C VAL A 470 1.59 -11.64 -13.31
N ASN A 471 2.52 -12.34 -13.97
CA ASN A 471 2.99 -11.98 -15.29
C ASN A 471 1.86 -12.00 -16.33
N ASN A 472 1.01 -13.03 -16.32
CA ASN A 472 -0.16 -13.12 -17.21
C ASN A 472 -1.10 -11.91 -17.05
N ALA A 473 -1.40 -11.54 -15.80
CA ALA A 473 -2.27 -10.40 -15.50
C ALA A 473 -1.63 -9.05 -15.90
N GLN A 474 -0.33 -8.87 -15.66
CA GLN A 474 0.42 -7.68 -16.06
C GLN A 474 0.46 -7.53 -17.59
N LEU A 475 0.74 -8.62 -18.33
CA LEU A 475 0.69 -8.64 -19.79
C LEU A 475 -0.70 -8.31 -20.32
N TRP A 476 -1.75 -8.91 -19.73
CA TRP A 476 -3.14 -8.66 -20.09
C TRP A 476 -3.50 -7.18 -19.91
N TYR A 477 -3.10 -6.58 -18.79
CA TYR A 477 -3.40 -5.18 -18.49
C TYR A 477 -2.62 -4.23 -19.41
N ALA A 478 -1.30 -4.41 -19.54
CA ALA A 478 -0.48 -3.50 -20.34
C ALA A 478 -0.83 -3.51 -21.83
N LYS A 479 -1.25 -4.66 -22.39
CA LYS A 479 -1.74 -4.73 -23.78
C LYS A 479 -2.93 -3.82 -24.03
N GLN A 480 -3.81 -3.66 -23.03
CA GLN A 480 -4.95 -2.74 -23.11
C GLN A 480 -4.48 -1.28 -23.01
N GLU A 481 -3.60 -0.98 -22.06
CA GLU A 481 -3.08 0.38 -21.81
C GLU A 481 -2.16 0.92 -22.91
N LEU A 482 -1.54 0.03 -23.70
CA LEU A 482 -0.70 0.40 -24.84
C LEU A 482 -1.50 0.45 -26.14
N ALA A 483 -2.73 -0.04 -26.17
CA ALA A 483 -3.51 -0.13 -27.40
C ALA A 483 -3.63 1.23 -28.12
N GLY A 484 -3.08 1.30 -29.33
CA GLY A 484 -3.10 2.51 -30.15
C GLY A 484 -1.93 3.48 -29.89
N THR A 485 -0.97 3.13 -29.04
CA THR A 485 0.32 3.84 -28.94
C THR A 485 1.38 3.19 -29.83
N PRO A 486 2.46 3.90 -30.21
CA PRO A 486 3.57 3.30 -30.97
C PRO A 486 4.23 2.11 -30.25
N GLU A 487 4.20 2.10 -28.93
CA GLU A 487 4.80 1.06 -28.09
C GLU A 487 4.04 -0.28 -28.16
N ALA A 488 2.77 -0.29 -28.57
CA ALA A 488 2.01 -1.54 -28.72
C ALA A 488 2.54 -2.46 -29.83
N ASP A 489 3.35 -1.93 -30.76
CA ASP A 489 3.97 -2.73 -31.83
C ASP A 489 5.27 -3.42 -31.38
N LEU A 490 5.79 -3.10 -30.19
CA LEU A 490 6.97 -3.74 -29.62
C LEU A 490 6.62 -5.06 -28.91
N PRO A 491 7.55 -6.02 -28.82
CA PRO A 491 7.41 -7.16 -27.93
C PRO A 491 7.14 -6.73 -26.49
N ILE A 492 6.07 -7.27 -25.89
CA ILE A 492 5.67 -6.97 -24.50
C ILE A 492 6.02 -8.18 -23.63
N LEU A 493 6.84 -7.94 -22.61
CA LEU A 493 7.28 -8.88 -21.58
C LEU A 493 6.73 -8.45 -20.21
N SER A 494 6.83 -9.32 -19.23
CA SER A 494 6.42 -8.99 -17.86
C SER A 494 7.45 -9.44 -16.85
N ALA A 495 7.73 -8.62 -15.84
CA ALA A 495 8.69 -8.89 -14.78
C ALA A 495 8.01 -8.86 -13.41
N ALA A 496 8.06 -9.99 -12.71
CA ALA A 496 7.51 -10.17 -11.37
C ALA A 496 8.44 -11.02 -10.49
N ALA A 497 8.32 -10.86 -9.17
CA ALA A 497 9.09 -11.59 -8.17
C ALA A 497 8.16 -12.43 -7.27
N PRO A 498 8.64 -13.56 -6.72
CA PRO A 498 7.90 -14.31 -5.72
C PRO A 498 8.01 -13.63 -4.34
N PHE A 499 6.93 -13.01 -3.87
CA PHE A 499 6.97 -12.29 -2.58
C PHE A 499 6.91 -13.21 -1.36
N LYS A 500 6.15 -14.30 -1.45
CA LYS A 500 6.06 -15.35 -0.43
C LYS A 500 6.84 -16.57 -0.89
N ALA A 501 8.12 -16.68 -0.58
CA ALA A 501 8.92 -17.88 -0.87
C ALA A 501 9.87 -18.23 0.27
N GLY A 502 9.34 -18.35 1.49
CA GLY A 502 10.13 -18.68 2.69
C GLY A 502 11.00 -17.54 3.22
N THR A 503 10.71 -16.31 2.77
CA THR A 503 11.48 -15.11 3.06
C THR A 503 11.64 -14.92 4.58
N ARG A 504 12.83 -14.49 5.04
CA ARG A 504 13.19 -14.30 6.46
C ARG A 504 13.16 -15.58 7.32
N GLY A 505 13.20 -16.76 6.70
CA GLY A 505 13.18 -18.02 7.45
C GLY A 505 11.81 -18.34 8.04
N ASP A 506 10.74 -17.80 7.45
CA ASP A 506 9.36 -18.11 7.81
C ASP A 506 8.81 -19.24 6.93
N ALA A 507 8.62 -20.42 7.52
CA ALA A 507 8.14 -21.60 6.82
C ALA A 507 6.66 -21.48 6.38
N THR A 508 5.93 -20.48 6.89
CA THR A 508 4.53 -20.21 6.54
C THR A 508 4.40 -19.18 5.42
N ALA A 509 5.50 -18.49 5.06
CA ALA A 509 5.53 -17.44 4.06
C ALA A 509 5.58 -18.01 2.62
N TYR A 510 4.57 -18.82 2.25
CA TYR A 510 4.36 -19.33 0.90
C TYR A 510 2.92 -19.06 0.43
N THR A 511 2.75 -18.95 -0.89
CA THR A 511 1.45 -19.01 -1.54
C THR A 511 1.09 -20.49 -1.70
N ASP A 512 -0.13 -20.86 -1.32
CA ASP A 512 -0.65 -22.22 -1.47
C ASP A 512 -2.16 -22.17 -1.73
N ILE A 513 -2.51 -22.07 -3.02
CA ILE A 513 -3.89 -21.99 -3.49
C ILE A 513 -4.16 -23.25 -4.33
N PRO A 514 -5.08 -24.13 -3.92
CA PRO A 514 -5.38 -25.35 -4.67
C PRO A 514 -6.08 -25.04 -5.99
N ALA A 515 -5.98 -25.97 -6.95
CA ALA A 515 -6.80 -25.93 -8.16
C ALA A 515 -8.31 -25.86 -7.81
N GLY A 516 -9.08 -25.11 -8.59
CA GLY A 516 -10.52 -24.92 -8.38
C GLY A 516 -10.90 -23.46 -8.13
N PRO A 517 -12.01 -23.21 -7.40
CA PRO A 517 -12.50 -21.86 -7.13
C PRO A 517 -11.46 -20.94 -6.48
N ILE A 518 -11.31 -19.72 -7.01
CA ILE A 518 -10.46 -18.67 -6.43
C ILE A 518 -11.32 -17.45 -6.07
N ALA A 519 -11.05 -16.88 -4.88
CA ALA A 519 -11.70 -15.67 -4.35
C ALA A 519 -10.74 -14.48 -4.35
N ILE A 520 -11.25 -13.25 -4.21
CA ILE A 520 -10.43 -12.03 -4.18
C ILE A 520 -9.39 -12.07 -3.07
N LYS A 521 -9.76 -12.55 -1.88
CA LYS A 521 -8.80 -12.69 -0.77
C LYS A 521 -7.62 -13.60 -1.09
N ASN A 522 -7.75 -14.53 -2.05
CA ASN A 522 -6.63 -15.36 -2.47
C ASN A 522 -5.62 -14.56 -3.31
N VAL A 523 -6.02 -13.47 -3.96
CA VAL A 523 -5.11 -12.60 -4.73
C VAL A 523 -4.15 -11.84 -3.80
N ALA A 524 -4.59 -11.52 -2.58
CA ALA A 524 -3.72 -10.90 -1.57
C ALA A 524 -2.50 -11.77 -1.23
N ASP A 525 -2.66 -13.09 -1.25
CA ASP A 525 -1.59 -14.06 -1.05
C ASP A 525 -0.62 -14.13 -2.24
N LEU A 526 -1.02 -13.64 -3.42
CA LEU A 526 -0.17 -13.59 -4.62
C LEU A 526 0.69 -12.33 -4.66
N TYR A 527 0.12 -11.18 -4.25
CA TYR A 527 0.80 -9.89 -4.34
C TYR A 527 0.58 -9.10 -3.04
N LEU A 528 1.61 -9.10 -2.18
CA LEU A 528 1.55 -8.55 -0.82
C LEU A 528 1.64 -7.02 -0.77
N TYR A 529 2.28 -6.41 -1.76
CA TYR A 529 2.56 -4.98 -1.80
C TYR A 529 1.45 -4.21 -2.51
N ASP A 530 1.27 -2.95 -2.15
CA ASP A 530 0.35 -1.98 -2.78
C ASP A 530 0.96 -1.31 -4.03
N ASN A 531 2.00 -1.94 -4.59
CA ASN A 531 2.68 -1.44 -5.77
C ASN A 531 1.72 -1.33 -6.97
N VAL A 532 1.74 -0.20 -7.65
CA VAL A 532 1.07 -0.01 -8.93
C VAL A 532 1.89 -0.57 -10.08
N THR A 533 1.21 -0.89 -11.18
CA THR A 533 1.81 -1.36 -12.42
C THR A 533 2.57 -0.24 -13.13
N ALA A 534 3.65 -0.59 -13.81
CA ALA A 534 4.50 0.32 -14.58
C ALA A 534 4.90 -0.32 -15.91
N VAL A 535 5.14 0.50 -16.92
CA VAL A 535 5.63 0.09 -18.24
C VAL A 535 6.96 0.76 -18.50
N LEU A 536 7.96 -0.06 -18.85
CA LEU A 536 9.31 0.35 -19.17
C LEU A 536 9.64 0.01 -20.63
N LYS A 537 10.31 0.91 -21.34
CA LYS A 537 10.92 0.58 -22.65
C LYS A 537 12.43 0.39 -22.50
N VAL A 538 12.89 -0.84 -22.70
CA VAL A 538 14.26 -1.29 -22.45
C VAL A 538 14.81 -2.03 -23.67
N THR A 539 16.14 -2.16 -23.75
CA THR A 539 16.80 -2.93 -24.81
C THR A 539 17.07 -4.38 -24.40
N GLY A 540 17.39 -5.25 -25.36
CA GLY A 540 17.86 -6.62 -25.08
C GLY A 540 19.09 -6.67 -24.17
N ALA A 541 19.99 -5.68 -24.27
CA ALA A 541 21.12 -5.53 -23.36
C ALA A 541 20.67 -5.22 -21.93
N ASP A 542 19.69 -4.32 -21.77
CA ASP A 542 19.13 -3.96 -20.47
C ASP A 542 18.42 -5.15 -19.80
N ILE A 543 17.64 -5.93 -20.56
CA ILE A 543 17.00 -7.17 -20.07
C ILE A 543 18.05 -8.13 -19.52
N LYS A 544 19.18 -8.27 -20.22
CA LYS A 544 20.27 -9.12 -19.74
C LYS A 544 20.81 -8.62 -18.40
N GLU A 545 21.12 -7.34 -18.27
CA GLU A 545 21.66 -6.79 -17.00
C GLU A 545 20.64 -6.87 -15.86
N TRP A 546 19.34 -6.74 -16.15
CA TRP A 546 18.26 -6.97 -15.18
C TRP A 546 18.32 -8.41 -14.65
N LEU A 547 18.34 -9.40 -15.54
CA LEU A 547 18.43 -10.81 -15.14
C LEU A 547 19.75 -11.14 -14.42
N GLU A 548 20.86 -10.50 -14.78
CA GLU A 548 22.14 -10.66 -14.06
C GLU A 548 22.07 -10.14 -12.62
N MET A 549 21.31 -9.06 -12.36
CA MET A 549 21.02 -8.60 -11.00
C MET A 549 20.07 -9.57 -10.29
N SER A 550 18.98 -10.02 -10.93
CA SER A 550 18.08 -11.04 -10.36
C SER A 550 18.83 -12.31 -9.94
N ALA A 551 19.85 -12.72 -10.71
CA ALA A 551 20.68 -13.88 -10.41
C ALA A 551 21.48 -13.79 -9.08
N GLY A 552 21.50 -12.62 -8.43
CA GLY A 552 22.02 -12.43 -7.07
C GLY A 552 21.33 -13.30 -6.01
N GLN A 553 20.12 -13.79 -6.31
CA GLN A 553 19.37 -14.76 -5.49
C GLN A 553 20.09 -16.11 -5.30
N PHE A 554 21.11 -16.41 -6.12
CA PHE A 554 21.83 -17.68 -6.07
C PHE A 554 23.26 -17.51 -5.55
N ASN A 555 23.71 -18.47 -4.73
CA ASN A 555 25.14 -18.60 -4.41
C ASN A 555 25.92 -19.07 -5.65
N GLN A 556 27.23 -18.83 -5.65
CA GLN A 556 28.11 -19.42 -6.65
C GLN A 556 28.35 -20.91 -6.33
N ILE A 557 28.14 -21.78 -7.31
CA ILE A 557 28.38 -23.22 -7.21
C ILE A 557 29.76 -23.56 -7.77
N ASP A 558 30.60 -24.24 -7.00
CA ASP A 558 31.89 -24.75 -7.47
C ASP A 558 31.69 -26.04 -8.28
N PRO A 559 31.98 -26.04 -9.59
CA PRO A 559 31.83 -27.22 -10.44
C PRO A 559 32.83 -28.33 -10.14
N ASN A 560 33.87 -28.06 -9.33
CA ASN A 560 34.88 -29.05 -8.96
C ASN A 560 34.65 -29.67 -7.58
N SER A 561 33.65 -29.21 -6.84
CA SER A 561 33.33 -29.70 -5.50
C SER A 561 32.36 -30.87 -5.56
N THR A 562 32.66 -31.93 -4.79
CA THR A 562 31.72 -33.03 -4.53
C THR A 562 30.97 -32.87 -3.22
N ALA A 563 31.22 -31.79 -2.46
CA ALA A 563 30.53 -31.51 -1.22
C ALA A 563 29.14 -30.90 -1.51
N PRO A 564 28.18 -31.01 -0.58
CA PRO A 564 26.91 -30.31 -0.66
C PRO A 564 27.08 -28.79 -0.79
N GLN A 565 26.33 -28.15 -1.67
CA GLN A 565 26.40 -26.70 -1.92
C GLN A 565 25.01 -26.08 -1.86
N ALA A 566 24.86 -25.01 -1.08
CA ALA A 566 23.59 -24.28 -0.98
C ALA A 566 23.35 -23.43 -2.23
N LEU A 567 22.24 -23.63 -2.91
CA LEU A 567 21.85 -22.92 -4.13
C LEU A 567 21.35 -21.50 -3.85
N VAL A 568 20.44 -21.37 -2.89
CA VAL A 568 19.74 -20.11 -2.61
C VAL A 568 20.57 -19.24 -1.66
N ASN A 569 20.76 -17.98 -2.03
CA ASN A 569 21.37 -16.96 -1.19
C ASN A 569 20.30 -16.31 -0.30
N MET A 570 20.18 -16.79 0.94
CA MET A 570 19.19 -16.30 1.91
C MET A 570 19.44 -14.85 2.38
N SER A 571 20.60 -14.27 2.08
CA SER A 571 20.90 -12.86 2.38
C SER A 571 20.44 -11.92 1.26
N TYR A 572 20.12 -12.44 0.07
CA TYR A 572 19.54 -11.67 -1.01
C TYR A 572 18.03 -11.51 -0.77
N ARG A 573 17.49 -10.33 -1.05
CA ARG A 573 16.07 -10.04 -0.81
C ARG A 573 15.24 -10.64 -1.94
N THR A 574 14.31 -11.53 -1.61
CA THR A 574 13.52 -12.28 -2.59
C THR A 574 12.73 -11.40 -3.55
N TYR A 575 12.22 -10.25 -3.09
CA TYR A 575 11.51 -9.31 -3.97
C TYR A 575 12.42 -8.76 -5.08
N ASN A 576 13.76 -8.85 -4.98
CA ASN A 576 14.73 -8.48 -6.02
C ASN A 576 15.07 -9.63 -7.00
N PHE A 577 14.43 -10.80 -6.86
CA PHE A 577 14.53 -11.90 -7.81
C PHE A 577 13.37 -11.80 -8.81
N ASP A 578 13.53 -10.98 -9.84
CA ASP A 578 12.53 -10.89 -10.90
C ASP A 578 12.71 -12.02 -11.93
N VAL A 579 11.61 -12.68 -12.26
CA VAL A 579 11.46 -13.57 -13.41
C VAL A 579 10.78 -12.79 -14.52
N ILE A 580 11.35 -12.83 -15.73
CA ILE A 580 10.84 -12.10 -16.90
C ILE A 580 10.17 -13.09 -17.86
N ASP A 581 8.86 -12.98 -18.00
CA ASP A 581 8.02 -13.82 -18.85
C ASP A 581 7.96 -13.31 -20.30
N GLY A 582 7.78 -14.23 -21.24
CA GLY A 582 7.78 -13.97 -22.69
C GLY A 582 9.15 -14.12 -23.36
N ILE A 583 10.19 -14.48 -22.60
CA ILE A 583 11.54 -14.81 -23.07
C ILE A 583 12.01 -16.10 -22.42
N THR A 584 13.00 -16.80 -22.97
CA THR A 584 13.61 -17.96 -22.32
C THR A 584 15.09 -17.74 -22.02
N TYR A 585 15.58 -18.29 -20.91
CA TYR A 585 16.97 -18.11 -20.48
C TYR A 585 17.46 -19.19 -19.50
N GLU A 586 18.79 -19.28 -19.34
CA GLU A 586 19.45 -20.16 -18.39
C GLU A 586 20.32 -19.37 -17.41
N PHE A 587 20.34 -19.78 -16.13
CA PHE A 587 21.31 -19.30 -15.16
C PHE A 587 22.48 -20.27 -14.98
N ASP A 588 23.69 -19.87 -15.34
CA ASP A 588 24.93 -20.54 -14.95
C ASP A 588 25.43 -20.01 -13.60
N VAL A 589 24.94 -20.63 -12.54
CA VAL A 589 25.32 -20.31 -11.15
C VAL A 589 26.76 -20.70 -10.79
N THR A 590 27.53 -21.32 -11.70
CA THR A 590 28.98 -21.54 -11.46
C THR A 590 29.82 -20.28 -11.65
N GLN A 591 29.29 -19.28 -12.34
CA GLN A 591 29.91 -17.97 -12.49
C GLN A 591 29.67 -17.11 -11.23
N PRO A 592 30.58 -16.20 -10.87
CA PRO A 592 30.34 -15.25 -9.79
C PRO A 592 29.20 -14.27 -10.17
N ASN A 593 28.58 -13.64 -9.17
CA ASN A 593 27.56 -12.61 -9.40
C ASN A 593 28.17 -11.40 -10.10
N LYS A 594 27.51 -10.87 -11.13
CA LYS A 594 27.95 -9.63 -11.81
C LYS A 594 27.79 -8.40 -10.91
N TYR A 595 26.67 -8.33 -10.20
CA TYR A 595 26.31 -7.24 -9.29
C TYR A 595 26.27 -7.70 -7.83
N ASP A 596 26.52 -6.77 -6.89
CA ASP A 596 26.21 -6.98 -5.48
C ASP A 596 24.72 -6.70 -5.18
N LYS A 597 24.31 -6.87 -3.91
CA LYS A 597 22.91 -6.68 -3.48
C LYS A 597 22.38 -5.25 -3.67
N ASP A 598 23.25 -4.27 -3.82
CA ASP A 598 22.92 -2.85 -3.96
C ASP A 598 22.97 -2.41 -5.44
N GLY A 599 23.24 -3.34 -6.37
CA GLY A 599 23.32 -3.09 -7.80
C GLY A 599 24.68 -2.54 -8.26
N ASN A 600 25.72 -2.59 -7.43
CA ASN A 600 27.06 -2.18 -7.85
C ASN A 600 27.73 -3.29 -8.65
N LEU A 601 28.41 -2.91 -9.73
CA LEU A 601 29.15 -3.84 -10.58
C LEU A 601 30.39 -4.35 -9.83
N VAL A 602 30.43 -5.65 -9.53
CA VAL A 602 31.53 -6.30 -8.78
C VAL A 602 32.35 -7.28 -9.61
N ASN A 603 31.75 -7.91 -10.63
CA ASN A 603 32.45 -8.81 -11.55
C ASN A 603 32.07 -8.50 -13.00
N ALA A 604 32.73 -7.50 -13.61
CA ALA A 604 32.37 -6.98 -14.93
C ALA A 604 32.36 -8.03 -16.06
N ASP A 605 33.26 -9.01 -15.99
CA ASP A 605 33.39 -10.08 -16.99
C ASP A 605 32.50 -11.30 -16.72
N ALA A 606 31.79 -11.32 -15.58
CA ALA A 606 30.90 -12.42 -15.23
C ALA A 606 29.57 -12.31 -15.97
N SER A 607 29.01 -13.46 -16.34
CA SER A 607 27.67 -13.55 -16.90
C SER A 607 27.03 -14.88 -16.52
N ARG A 608 26.01 -14.82 -15.67
CA ARG A 608 25.19 -15.98 -15.32
C ARG A 608 24.11 -16.23 -16.35
N VAL A 609 23.62 -15.18 -17.02
CA VAL A 609 22.51 -15.30 -17.99
C VAL A 609 23.02 -15.83 -19.32
N ARG A 610 22.53 -17.01 -19.71
CA ARG A 610 22.85 -17.71 -20.96
C ARG A 610 21.60 -17.99 -21.76
N LYS A 611 21.78 -18.22 -23.07
CA LYS A 611 20.71 -18.56 -24.02
C LYS A 611 19.46 -17.69 -23.85
N LEU A 612 19.67 -16.37 -23.71
CA LEU A 612 18.59 -15.41 -23.63
C LEU A 612 17.91 -15.30 -25.01
N MET A 613 16.66 -15.76 -25.09
CA MET A 613 15.94 -15.95 -26.35
C MET A 613 14.54 -15.33 -26.30
N TYR A 614 14.09 -14.82 -27.44
CA TYR A 614 12.73 -14.38 -27.69
C TYR A 614 12.23 -15.09 -28.95
N ASN A 615 11.09 -15.79 -28.88
CA ASN A 615 10.57 -16.64 -29.97
C ASN A 615 11.65 -17.59 -30.54
N ASP A 616 12.36 -18.31 -29.67
CA ASP A 616 13.45 -19.26 -29.99
C ASP A 616 14.65 -18.66 -30.73
N GLN A 617 14.75 -17.33 -30.81
CA GLN A 617 15.88 -16.62 -31.39
C GLN A 617 16.65 -15.88 -30.32
N ALA A 618 17.97 -15.88 -30.41
CA ALA A 618 18.81 -15.09 -29.51
C ALA A 618 18.41 -13.60 -29.62
N ILE A 619 18.18 -12.96 -28.48
CA ILE A 619 17.80 -11.55 -28.43
C ILE A 619 18.94 -10.69 -29.00
N ASP A 620 18.61 -9.79 -29.95
CA ASP A 620 19.54 -8.74 -30.37
C ASP A 620 19.69 -7.74 -29.20
N PRO A 621 20.91 -7.44 -28.73
CA PRO A 621 21.14 -6.49 -27.65
C PRO A 621 20.48 -5.11 -27.87
N ASN A 622 20.24 -4.71 -29.12
CA ASN A 622 19.61 -3.42 -29.45
C ASN A 622 18.11 -3.52 -29.72
N GLN A 623 17.52 -4.73 -29.71
CA GLN A 623 16.08 -4.88 -29.87
C GLN A 623 15.35 -4.22 -28.69
N GLU A 624 14.36 -3.39 -28.99
CA GLU A 624 13.53 -2.73 -27.98
C GLU A 624 12.38 -3.64 -27.55
N PHE A 625 12.10 -3.62 -26.25
CA PHE A 625 11.00 -4.33 -25.61
C PHE A 625 10.24 -3.39 -24.71
N ILE A 626 8.96 -3.67 -24.54
CA ILE A 626 8.19 -3.17 -23.42
C ILE A 626 8.24 -4.22 -22.31
N VAL A 627 8.60 -3.83 -21.11
CA VAL A 627 8.53 -4.68 -19.91
C VAL A 627 7.55 -4.06 -18.93
N VAL A 628 6.50 -4.81 -18.62
CA VAL A 628 5.52 -4.46 -17.59
C VAL A 628 6.05 -4.93 -16.25
N THR A 629 6.02 -4.07 -15.24
CA THR A 629 6.47 -4.39 -13.89
C THR A 629 5.71 -3.54 -12.88
N ASN A 630 6.34 -3.23 -11.74
CA ASN A 630 5.78 -2.43 -10.67
C ASN A 630 6.54 -1.11 -10.47
N ASN A 631 5.90 -0.15 -9.80
CA ASN A 631 6.48 1.16 -9.50
C ASN A 631 7.78 1.08 -8.68
N TYR A 632 7.90 0.13 -7.73
CA TYR A 632 9.13 -0.07 -6.96
C TYR A 632 10.34 -0.43 -7.84
N ARG A 633 10.14 -1.22 -8.90
CA ARG A 633 11.16 -1.47 -9.93
C ARG A 633 11.41 -0.22 -10.76
N ALA A 634 10.34 0.39 -11.25
CA ALA A 634 10.40 1.53 -12.15
C ALA A 634 11.10 2.74 -11.55
N SER A 635 10.98 3.00 -10.25
CA SER A 635 11.65 4.11 -9.56
C SER A 635 13.04 3.75 -9.02
N GLY A 636 13.41 2.46 -9.03
CA GLY A 636 14.65 1.97 -8.44
C GLY A 636 15.88 2.12 -9.35
N ASN A 637 17.06 1.98 -8.75
CA ASN A 637 18.35 2.00 -9.46
C ASN A 637 18.78 0.59 -9.96
N PHE A 638 17.81 -0.29 -10.23
CA PHE A 638 18.08 -1.69 -10.59
C PHE A 638 18.82 -1.75 -11.95
N PRO A 639 19.95 -2.48 -12.07
CA PRO A 639 20.67 -2.62 -13.35
C PRO A 639 19.76 -3.05 -14.50
N GLY A 640 19.93 -2.45 -15.68
CA GLY A 640 19.03 -2.64 -16.83
C GLY A 640 17.75 -1.81 -16.76
N VAL A 641 17.11 -1.72 -15.59
CA VAL A 641 15.87 -0.95 -15.39
C VAL A 641 16.12 0.56 -15.47
N ARG A 642 17.15 1.06 -14.77
CA ARG A 642 17.47 2.49 -14.70
C ARG A 642 17.80 3.16 -16.04
N ASN A 643 18.06 2.35 -17.07
CA ASN A 643 18.35 2.81 -18.44
C ASN A 643 17.09 2.93 -19.30
N ALA A 644 15.91 2.61 -18.76
CA ALA A 644 14.67 2.61 -19.51
C ALA A 644 14.43 3.96 -20.19
N SER A 645 14.21 3.92 -21.50
CA SER A 645 14.00 5.12 -22.33
C SER A 645 12.55 5.64 -22.26
N LEU A 646 11.64 4.80 -21.79
CA LEU A 646 10.30 5.15 -21.34
C LEU A 646 10.10 4.54 -19.96
N ASN A 647 9.56 5.32 -19.04
CA ASN A 647 9.12 4.86 -17.72
C ASN A 647 7.78 5.50 -17.42
N ARG A 648 6.71 4.69 -17.39
CA ARG A 648 5.34 5.17 -17.22
C ARG A 648 4.61 4.33 -16.18
N LEU A 649 4.20 4.96 -15.09
CA LEU A 649 3.26 4.35 -14.16
C LEU A 649 1.87 4.24 -14.81
N LEU A 650 1.23 3.09 -14.66
CA LEU A 650 -0.13 2.84 -15.10
C LEU A 650 -1.16 2.99 -13.97
N ASN A 651 -0.70 3.31 -12.75
CA ASN A 651 -1.47 3.65 -11.55
C ASN A 651 -2.57 2.68 -11.10
N LEU A 652 -2.69 1.52 -11.73
CA LEU A 652 -3.48 0.41 -11.23
C LEU A 652 -2.60 -0.51 -10.39
N GLU A 653 -3.01 -0.76 -9.15
CA GLU A 653 -2.39 -1.75 -8.27
C GLU A 653 -2.24 -3.11 -8.96
N ASN A 654 -1.10 -3.77 -8.78
CA ASN A 654 -0.89 -5.12 -9.34
C ASN A 654 -1.96 -6.11 -8.85
N ARG A 655 -2.40 -6.00 -7.59
CA ARG A 655 -3.51 -6.80 -7.05
C ARG A 655 -4.78 -6.61 -7.84
N GLN A 656 -5.15 -5.36 -8.14
CA GLN A 656 -6.35 -5.06 -8.90
C GLN A 656 -6.22 -5.52 -10.36
N ALA A 657 -5.03 -5.43 -10.97
CA ALA A 657 -4.78 -6.00 -12.30
C ALA A 657 -5.00 -7.52 -12.32
N ILE A 658 -4.54 -8.25 -11.30
CA ILE A 658 -4.76 -9.70 -11.16
C ILE A 658 -6.26 -10.00 -10.97
N ILE A 659 -6.97 -9.25 -10.12
CA ILE A 659 -8.42 -9.42 -9.92
C ILE A 659 -9.16 -9.19 -11.25
N ASN A 660 -8.85 -8.11 -11.97
CA ASN A 660 -9.48 -7.78 -13.25
C ASN A 660 -9.23 -8.86 -14.30
N TYR A 661 -8.00 -9.38 -14.37
CA TYR A 661 -7.64 -10.50 -15.24
C TYR A 661 -8.48 -11.74 -14.93
N ILE A 662 -8.57 -12.16 -13.66
CA ILE A 662 -9.36 -13.33 -13.25
C ILE A 662 -10.85 -13.13 -13.56
N LEU A 663 -11.40 -11.95 -13.30
CA LEU A 663 -12.80 -11.63 -13.60
C LEU A 663 -13.09 -11.66 -15.12
N SER A 664 -12.14 -11.21 -15.93
CA SER A 664 -12.22 -11.23 -17.40
C SER A 664 -12.19 -12.66 -17.93
N GLU A 665 -11.15 -13.42 -17.58
CA GLU A 665 -10.92 -14.76 -18.13
C GLU A 665 -11.83 -15.82 -17.52
N LYS A 666 -12.29 -15.61 -16.28
CA LYS A 666 -13.09 -16.51 -15.43
C LYS A 666 -12.43 -17.83 -15.08
N THR A 667 -11.75 -18.47 -16.03
CA THR A 667 -10.95 -19.67 -15.84
C THR A 667 -9.52 -19.35 -16.24
N ILE A 668 -8.60 -19.41 -15.29
CA ILE A 668 -7.19 -19.12 -15.50
C ILE A 668 -6.36 -20.41 -15.46
N ASP A 669 -5.29 -20.44 -16.24
CA ASP A 669 -4.24 -21.46 -16.13
C ASP A 669 -2.95 -20.77 -15.66
N PRO A 670 -2.53 -21.01 -14.41
CA PRO A 670 -1.31 -20.44 -13.86
C PRO A 670 -0.09 -21.34 -14.12
N SER A 671 -0.21 -22.42 -14.89
CA SER A 671 0.89 -23.36 -15.10
C SER A 671 2.11 -22.64 -15.68
N ALA A 672 3.26 -22.81 -15.03
CA ALA A 672 4.52 -22.22 -15.44
C ALA A 672 4.93 -22.76 -16.83
N ASP A 673 5.43 -21.89 -17.70
CA ASP A 673 5.78 -22.24 -19.08
C ASP A 673 7.22 -22.77 -19.23
N GLY A 674 8.01 -22.74 -18.16
CA GLY A 674 9.38 -23.21 -18.14
C GLY A 674 10.34 -22.23 -18.82
N ASN A 675 10.00 -20.94 -18.82
CA ASN A 675 10.80 -19.88 -19.45
C ASN A 675 12.25 -19.84 -18.95
N TRP A 676 12.53 -20.19 -17.69
CA TRP A 676 13.87 -20.21 -17.13
C TRP A 676 14.27 -21.53 -16.49
N ARG A 677 15.59 -21.79 -16.48
CA ARG A 677 16.20 -22.95 -15.81
C ARG A 677 17.65 -22.70 -15.42
N PHE A 678 18.25 -23.61 -14.66
CA PHE A 678 19.72 -23.61 -14.48
C PHE A 678 20.44 -24.22 -15.69
N ALA A 679 21.65 -23.75 -15.97
CA ALA A 679 22.50 -24.30 -17.02
C ALA A 679 23.03 -25.70 -16.63
N ASN A 680 23.42 -26.49 -17.63
CA ASN A 680 23.97 -27.84 -17.43
C ASN A 680 25.32 -27.89 -16.70
N THR A 681 25.88 -26.75 -16.32
CA THR A 681 27.14 -26.63 -15.58
C THR A 681 27.05 -27.19 -14.15
N ILE A 682 25.84 -27.35 -13.61
CA ILE A 682 25.61 -27.98 -12.30
C ILE A 682 25.31 -29.49 -12.39
N LYS A 683 25.40 -30.08 -13.59
CA LYS A 683 25.07 -31.49 -13.81
C LYS A 683 25.93 -32.43 -12.95
N GLY A 684 25.25 -33.26 -12.17
CA GLY A 684 25.89 -34.26 -11.30
C GLY A 684 26.46 -33.72 -9.98
N LEU A 685 26.27 -32.43 -9.68
CA LEU A 685 26.69 -31.84 -8.40
C LEU A 685 25.62 -32.06 -7.31
N ASP A 686 26.05 -32.04 -6.04
CA ASP A 686 25.14 -32.07 -4.88
C ASP A 686 24.71 -30.64 -4.53
N VAL A 687 23.71 -30.14 -5.25
CA VAL A 687 23.14 -28.80 -5.08
C VAL A 687 21.89 -28.88 -4.20
N ARG A 688 21.86 -28.14 -3.11
CA ARG A 688 20.81 -28.20 -2.08
C ARG A 688 20.16 -26.86 -1.85
N PHE A 689 18.92 -26.88 -1.40
CA PHE A 689 18.17 -25.69 -1.01
C PHE A 689 17.18 -26.03 0.09
N GLN A 690 16.63 -25.01 0.72
CA GLN A 690 15.62 -25.15 1.77
C GLN A 690 14.32 -24.52 1.29
N THR A 691 13.21 -25.22 1.55
CA THR A 691 11.84 -24.69 1.43
C THR A 691 10.97 -25.32 2.53
N ALA A 692 9.68 -25.03 2.60
CA ALA A 692 8.80 -25.58 3.62
C ALA A 692 8.84 -27.13 3.66
N ASP A 693 8.90 -27.73 4.85
CA ASP A 693 8.81 -29.19 5.01
C ASP A 693 7.44 -29.72 4.57
N SER A 694 6.40 -28.88 4.66
CA SER A 694 5.05 -29.19 4.17
C SER A 694 5.02 -29.48 2.66
N ALA A 695 5.97 -28.97 1.89
CA ALA A 695 6.06 -29.16 0.44
C ALA A 695 6.61 -30.53 0.04
N LYS A 696 7.07 -31.38 0.97
CA LYS A 696 7.72 -32.66 0.64
C LYS A 696 6.85 -33.62 -0.18
N GLY A 697 5.54 -33.59 0.04
CA GLY A 697 4.57 -34.38 -0.72
C GLY A 697 4.41 -33.93 -2.17
N LEU A 698 4.87 -32.73 -2.52
CA LEU A 698 4.80 -32.18 -3.89
C LEU A 698 5.93 -32.68 -4.79
N VAL A 699 6.94 -33.38 -4.23
CA VAL A 699 8.14 -33.81 -4.97
C VAL A 699 8.37 -35.32 -4.94
N GLU A 700 7.40 -36.13 -4.48
CA GLU A 700 7.55 -37.59 -4.37
C GLU A 700 7.87 -38.26 -5.72
N ASP A 701 7.29 -37.75 -6.82
CA ASP A 701 7.47 -38.26 -8.18
C ASP A 701 8.23 -37.26 -9.09
N ASN A 702 9.08 -36.40 -8.50
CA ASN A 702 9.81 -35.37 -9.24
C ASN A 702 11.27 -35.77 -9.50
N GLU A 703 11.72 -35.72 -10.76
CA GLU A 703 13.09 -36.07 -11.14
C GLU A 703 14.12 -34.97 -10.85
N GLU A 704 13.67 -33.71 -10.75
CA GLU A 704 14.51 -32.51 -10.53
C GLU A 704 14.62 -32.12 -9.06
N LEU A 705 13.61 -32.41 -8.25
CA LEU A 705 13.53 -31.98 -6.85
C LEU A 705 13.40 -33.20 -5.94
N VAL A 706 14.35 -33.38 -5.02
CA VAL A 706 14.38 -34.53 -4.12
C VAL A 706 14.39 -34.06 -2.68
N TYR A 707 13.36 -34.41 -1.91
CA TYR A 707 13.34 -34.19 -0.46
C TYR A 707 14.39 -35.08 0.23
N LEU A 708 15.16 -34.51 1.16
CA LEU A 708 16.19 -35.25 1.90
C LEU A 708 15.74 -35.54 3.34
N ASN A 709 15.44 -34.50 4.10
CA ASN A 709 15.12 -34.55 5.53
C ASN A 709 14.53 -33.21 6.00
N PRO A 710 13.89 -33.15 7.19
CA PRO A 710 13.58 -31.88 7.82
C PRO A 710 14.87 -31.08 8.06
N SER A 711 14.82 -29.75 7.91
CA SER A 711 15.97 -28.88 8.16
C SER A 711 16.37 -28.96 9.63
N ALA A 712 17.68 -29.06 9.87
CA ALA A 712 18.24 -29.00 11.23
C ALA A 712 18.35 -27.57 11.76
N ASP A 713 18.37 -26.58 10.86
CA ASP A 713 18.74 -25.20 11.16
C ASP A 713 17.55 -24.24 11.12
N LEU A 714 16.46 -24.60 10.43
CA LEU A 714 15.26 -23.77 10.26
C LEU A 714 13.99 -24.56 10.59
N GLU A 715 13.31 -24.18 11.67
CA GLU A 715 12.05 -24.81 12.07
C GLU A 715 10.98 -24.68 10.97
N GLY A 716 10.31 -25.79 10.64
CA GLY A 716 9.28 -25.84 9.61
C GLY A 716 9.81 -25.96 8.17
N PHE A 717 11.12 -25.87 7.94
CA PHE A 717 11.74 -26.11 6.62
C PHE A 717 12.19 -27.57 6.44
N GLY A 718 12.32 -27.98 5.19
CA GLY A 718 12.97 -29.22 4.75
C GLY A 718 14.21 -28.91 3.91
N ASP A 719 15.19 -29.81 3.96
CA ASP A 719 16.34 -29.81 3.05
C ASP A 719 15.97 -30.59 1.79
N TYR A 720 16.19 -29.97 0.64
CA TYR A 720 15.93 -30.53 -0.68
C TYR A 720 17.21 -30.53 -1.51
N ARG A 721 17.30 -31.45 -2.46
CA ARG A 721 18.33 -31.50 -3.49
C ARG A 721 17.73 -31.15 -4.84
N PHE A 722 18.38 -30.23 -5.54
CA PHE A 722 18.12 -29.94 -6.94
C PHE A 722 18.98 -30.87 -7.81
N VAL A 723 18.34 -31.59 -8.72
CA VAL A 723 18.96 -32.52 -9.67
C VAL A 723 18.77 -31.95 -11.06
N TYR A 724 19.87 -31.61 -11.73
CA TYR A 724 19.80 -31.16 -13.11
C TYR A 724 19.36 -32.31 -14.03
N THR A 725 18.26 -32.09 -14.74
CA THR A 725 17.77 -32.93 -15.84
C THR A 725 18.04 -32.22 -17.16
N GLU A 726 18.31 -32.99 -18.22
CA GLU A 726 18.34 -32.40 -19.56
C GLU A 726 16.91 -32.03 -19.95
N PRO A 727 16.68 -30.86 -20.59
CA PRO A 727 15.37 -30.53 -21.12
C PRO A 727 14.89 -31.66 -22.05
N ALA A 728 13.63 -32.06 -21.92
CA ALA A 728 13.05 -33.01 -22.85
C ALA A 728 13.26 -32.50 -24.28
N VAL A 729 13.85 -33.32 -25.15
CA VAL A 729 13.93 -32.99 -26.57
C VAL A 729 12.50 -33.03 -27.08
N GLU A 730 11.87 -31.85 -27.24
CA GLU A 730 10.61 -31.77 -27.95
C GLU A 730 10.85 -32.33 -29.35
N THR A 731 10.35 -33.55 -29.57
CA THR A 731 10.25 -34.07 -30.92
C THR A 731 9.18 -33.20 -31.57
N PRO A 732 9.47 -32.47 -32.66
CA PRO A 732 8.47 -31.62 -33.29
C PRO A 732 7.27 -32.50 -33.58
N THR A 733 6.15 -32.24 -32.88
CA THR A 733 4.88 -32.87 -33.21
C THR A 733 4.63 -32.49 -34.67
N PRO A 734 4.43 -33.47 -35.59
CA PRO A 734 4.21 -33.14 -36.98
C PRO A 734 3.03 -32.18 -37.03
N THR A 735 3.29 -30.97 -37.53
CA THR A 735 2.28 -29.97 -37.80
C THR A 735 1.19 -30.67 -38.61
N VAL A 736 0.04 -30.94 -38.00
CA VAL A 736 -1.15 -31.25 -38.75
C VAL A 736 -1.48 -29.94 -39.45
N THR A 737 -1.05 -29.81 -40.71
CA THR A 737 -1.62 -28.85 -41.64
C THR A 737 -3.08 -29.23 -41.82
N THR A 738 -3.94 -28.78 -40.92
CA THR A 738 -5.32 -28.51 -41.29
C THR A 738 -5.27 -27.30 -42.20
N ASN A 739 -5.42 -27.54 -43.50
CA ASN A 739 -5.98 -26.54 -44.40
C ASN A 739 -7.37 -26.20 -43.85
N ALA A 740 -7.45 -25.22 -42.97
CA ALA A 740 -8.66 -24.50 -42.66
C ALA A 740 -8.57 -23.19 -43.42
N ASP A 741 -9.56 -22.98 -44.29
CA ASP A 741 -9.76 -21.80 -45.10
C ASP A 741 -9.50 -20.51 -44.32
N SER A 742 -8.97 -19.55 -45.08
CA SER A 742 -8.94 -18.13 -44.79
C SER A 742 -10.34 -17.60 -44.45
N ASP A 743 -10.73 -17.68 -43.18
CA ASP A 743 -11.71 -16.79 -42.56
C ASP A 743 -11.63 -16.89 -41.03
N ASN A 744 -10.58 -16.32 -40.46
CA ASN A 744 -10.55 -15.96 -39.05
C ASN A 744 -9.79 -14.64 -38.91
N THR A 745 -10.44 -13.57 -39.36
CA THR A 745 -10.20 -12.23 -38.84
C THR A 745 -10.55 -12.25 -37.35
N VAL A 746 -9.56 -12.44 -36.48
CA VAL A 746 -9.66 -11.92 -35.12
C VAL A 746 -9.62 -10.41 -35.27
N SER A 747 -10.78 -9.79 -35.19
CA SER A 747 -10.90 -8.35 -35.29
C SER A 747 -10.14 -7.71 -34.14
N ASN A 748 -9.10 -6.95 -34.48
CA ASN A 748 -8.63 -5.81 -33.69
C ASN A 748 -9.80 -4.82 -33.58
N THR A 749 -10.74 -5.12 -32.69
CA THR A 749 -11.83 -4.24 -32.33
C THR A 749 -11.67 -3.90 -30.88
N LYS A 750 -11.27 -2.64 -30.65
CA LYS A 750 -11.53 -1.89 -29.42
C LYS A 750 -12.89 -2.35 -28.88
N LEU A 751 -12.94 -2.86 -27.64
CA LEU A 751 -14.23 -3.08 -26.98
C LEU A 751 -14.89 -1.71 -26.93
N ASP A 752 -15.98 -1.55 -27.68
CA ASP A 752 -16.66 -0.27 -27.67
C ASP A 752 -17.24 -0.03 -26.25
N PRO A 753 -17.42 1.22 -25.81
CA PRO A 753 -17.92 1.53 -24.48
C PRO A 753 -19.24 0.81 -24.13
N LYS A 754 -20.06 0.46 -25.13
CA LYS A 754 -21.28 -0.34 -24.90
C LYS A 754 -20.98 -1.81 -24.67
N THR A 755 -19.93 -2.38 -25.27
CA THR A 755 -19.51 -3.76 -24.99
C THR A 755 -18.85 -3.86 -23.62
N GLN A 756 -18.06 -2.86 -23.19
CA GLN A 756 -17.53 -2.78 -21.83
C GLN A 756 -18.67 -2.61 -20.79
N ALA A 757 -19.61 -1.70 -21.06
CA ALA A 757 -20.83 -1.56 -20.26
C ALA A 757 -21.75 -2.80 -20.36
N ALA A 758 -21.72 -3.56 -21.46
CA ALA A 758 -22.48 -4.80 -21.62
C ALA A 758 -21.84 -5.96 -20.88
N ILE A 759 -20.51 -6.03 -20.77
CA ILE A 759 -19.78 -6.99 -19.93
C ILE A 759 -20.09 -6.69 -18.45
N HIS A 760 -20.05 -5.41 -18.05
CA HIS A 760 -20.48 -4.98 -16.71
C HIS A 760 -21.97 -5.26 -16.47
N SER A 761 -22.84 -5.04 -17.46
CA SER A 761 -24.26 -5.39 -17.41
C SER A 761 -24.50 -6.89 -17.45
N LEU A 762 -23.60 -7.69 -18.03
CA LEU A 762 -23.67 -9.16 -18.04
C LEU A 762 -23.27 -9.72 -16.68
N ALA A 763 -22.23 -9.16 -16.05
CA ALA A 763 -21.85 -9.48 -14.68
C ALA A 763 -22.98 -9.11 -13.71
N ALA A 764 -23.57 -7.91 -13.84
CA ALA A 764 -24.71 -7.48 -13.06
C ALA A 764 -26.00 -8.30 -13.34
N ARG A 765 -26.27 -8.71 -14.59
CA ARG A 765 -27.43 -9.57 -14.93
C ARG A 765 -27.25 -11.02 -14.49
N ALA A 766 -26.06 -11.59 -14.63
CA ALA A 766 -25.76 -12.93 -14.13
C ALA A 766 -25.92 -12.97 -12.60
N TYR A 767 -25.49 -11.91 -11.92
CA TYR A 767 -25.69 -11.72 -10.48
C TYR A 767 -27.16 -11.50 -10.10
N GLY A 768 -27.90 -10.65 -10.83
CA GLY A 768 -29.33 -10.46 -10.64
C GLY A 768 -30.17 -11.72 -10.88
N GLN A 769 -29.74 -12.61 -11.77
CA GLN A 769 -30.34 -13.94 -11.98
C GLN A 769 -30.04 -14.91 -10.84
N ILE A 770 -28.87 -14.81 -10.21
CA ILE A 770 -28.50 -15.57 -9.00
C ILE A 770 -29.31 -15.07 -7.78
N LEU A 771 -29.51 -13.75 -7.64
CA LEU A 771 -30.36 -13.16 -6.59
C LEU A 771 -31.85 -13.48 -6.78
N ALA A 772 -32.35 -13.48 -8.03
CA ALA A 772 -33.71 -13.91 -8.35
C ALA A 772 -33.94 -15.42 -8.07
N SER A 773 -32.87 -16.23 -8.08
CA SER A 773 -32.93 -17.65 -7.70
C SER A 773 -32.87 -17.90 -6.19
N THR A 774 -32.63 -16.87 -5.38
CA THR A 774 -32.43 -16.97 -3.92
C THR A 774 -33.44 -16.17 -3.09
N THR A 775 -34.50 -15.64 -3.70
CA THR A 775 -35.62 -15.05 -2.93
C THR A 775 -36.49 -16.15 -2.32
N PRO A 776 -36.72 -16.19 -0.98
CA PRO A 776 -37.45 -17.28 -0.35
C PRO A 776 -38.96 -17.14 -0.55
N THR A 777 -39.53 -17.86 -1.52
CA THR A 777 -40.97 -18.16 -1.52
C THR A 777 -41.29 -19.16 -0.41
N LYS A 778 -42.17 -18.73 0.50
CA LYS A 778 -42.77 -19.54 1.57
C LYS A 778 -43.25 -20.91 1.06
N LYS A 779 -42.81 -21.95 1.78
CA LYS A 779 -43.35 -23.31 1.89
C LYS A 779 -43.46 -24.12 0.58
N THR A 780 -42.47 -24.99 0.37
CA THR A 780 -42.72 -26.42 0.08
C THR A 780 -41.46 -27.25 0.36
N THR A 781 -41.68 -28.40 0.99
CA THR A 781 -40.73 -29.48 1.28
C THR A 781 -40.12 -30.05 -0.01
N HIS A 782 -38.79 -30.13 -0.12
CA HIS A 782 -38.02 -31.38 -0.37
C HIS A 782 -36.54 -31.17 -0.74
N THR A 783 -35.70 -32.00 -0.09
CA THR A 783 -34.37 -32.56 -0.49
C THR A 783 -33.17 -31.64 -0.71
N GLN A 784 -32.17 -31.81 0.17
CA GLN A 784 -30.83 -31.23 0.14
C GLN A 784 -30.05 -31.63 -1.12
N ALA A 785 -29.49 -30.63 -1.81
CA ALA A 785 -28.23 -30.73 -2.51
C ALA A 785 -27.28 -29.70 -1.89
N SER A 786 -26.15 -30.15 -1.35
CA SER A 786 -25.17 -29.30 -0.67
C SER A 786 -24.37 -28.46 -1.68
N PRO A 787 -24.20 -27.14 -1.49
CA PRO A 787 -23.22 -26.37 -2.25
C PRO A 787 -21.80 -26.79 -1.81
N LYS A 788 -20.89 -26.99 -2.79
CA LYS A 788 -19.48 -27.24 -2.51
C LYS A 788 -18.91 -26.03 -1.77
N ALA A 789 -18.44 -26.24 -0.54
CA ALA A 789 -17.75 -25.23 0.23
C ALA A 789 -16.43 -24.84 -0.46
N LEU A 790 -16.10 -23.54 -0.45
CA LEU A 790 -14.76 -23.06 -0.81
C LEU A 790 -13.73 -23.76 0.10
N PRO A 791 -12.55 -24.16 -0.42
CA PRO A 791 -11.49 -24.70 0.41
C PRO A 791 -11.07 -23.67 1.46
N LYS A 792 -10.81 -24.11 2.70
CA LYS A 792 -10.22 -23.26 3.73
C LYS A 792 -8.78 -22.97 3.33
N THR A 793 -8.50 -21.75 2.89
CA THR A 793 -7.15 -21.22 2.68
C THR A 793 -6.83 -20.27 3.84
N GLY A 794 -5.66 -20.42 4.47
CA GLY A 794 -5.23 -19.68 5.66
C GLY A 794 -5.42 -20.46 6.96
N GLU A 795 -4.30 -20.71 7.64
CA GLU A 795 -4.07 -21.30 8.96
C GLU A 795 -5.22 -22.08 9.65
N THR A 796 -5.08 -23.41 9.70
CA THR A 796 -5.57 -24.17 10.85
C THR A 796 -4.53 -24.09 11.96
N SER A 797 -4.72 -23.18 12.92
CA SER A 797 -3.95 -23.23 14.16
C SER A 797 -4.25 -24.53 14.90
N SER A 798 -3.21 -25.35 15.08
CA SER A 798 -3.28 -26.61 15.80
C SER A 798 -3.46 -26.35 17.31
N LEU A 799 -4.71 -26.21 17.72
CA LEU A 799 -5.14 -26.08 19.11
C LEU A 799 -5.11 -27.41 19.85
N TRP A 800 -4.00 -28.18 19.79
CA TRP A 800 -3.82 -29.42 20.56
C TRP A 800 -2.33 -29.73 20.80
N LEU A 801 -1.68 -29.03 21.75
CA LEU A 801 -0.53 -29.56 22.49
C LEU A 801 -0.19 -28.68 23.71
N THR A 802 -1.16 -28.52 24.61
CA THR A 802 -0.89 -28.25 26.03
C THR A 802 -1.85 -29.09 26.84
N ILE A 803 -1.33 -30.17 27.44
CA ILE A 803 -1.67 -30.77 28.74
C ILE A 803 -1.12 -32.20 28.71
N LEU A 804 0.11 -32.38 29.22
CA LEU A 804 0.54 -33.53 30.03
C LEU A 804 2.05 -33.39 30.28
N GLY A 805 2.43 -32.97 31.49
CA GLY A 805 3.85 -33.00 31.88
C GLY A 805 4.31 -32.19 33.09
N PHE A 806 3.49 -31.98 34.14
CA PHE A 806 4.02 -31.60 35.46
C PHE A 806 3.85 -32.76 36.45
N ALA A 807 4.97 -33.38 36.86
CA ALA A 807 5.29 -33.70 38.26
C ALA A 807 6.50 -34.66 38.39
N SER A 808 7.62 -34.08 38.83
CA SER A 808 8.52 -34.52 39.92
C SER A 808 9.14 -35.93 39.96
N LEU A 809 10.48 -35.96 40.04
CA LEU A 809 11.37 -36.66 41.01
C LEU A 809 12.81 -36.21 40.64
N GLY A 810 13.70 -35.69 41.48
CA GLY A 810 13.87 -35.82 42.93
C GLY A 810 15.17 -36.58 43.22
N LEU A 811 16.12 -35.88 43.87
CA LEU A 811 17.37 -36.35 44.51
C LEU A 811 18.62 -36.59 43.65
N ILE A 812 19.72 -35.90 44.02
CA ILE A 812 20.90 -36.53 44.66
C ILE A 812 21.58 -35.46 45.54
N GLY A 813 21.78 -35.81 46.81
CA GLY A 813 22.46 -34.99 47.81
C GLY A 813 23.95 -35.33 48.00
N LYS A 814 24.67 -34.33 48.48
CA LYS A 814 25.89 -34.34 49.33
C LYS A 814 26.67 -35.66 49.50
N VAL A 815 27.96 -35.64 49.14
CA VAL A 815 29.06 -36.25 49.94
C VAL A 815 30.39 -35.46 49.79
N LYS A 816 30.85 -34.93 50.94
CA LYS A 816 32.22 -34.71 51.48
C LYS A 816 33.48 -34.48 50.59
N ASN A 817 34.16 -33.36 50.91
CA ASN A 817 35.51 -33.26 51.52
C ASN A 817 36.65 -34.18 51.00
N ARG A 818 37.73 -33.62 50.44
CA ARG A 818 38.98 -33.19 51.14
C ARG A 818 40.20 -33.11 50.19
N GLN A 819 41.01 -32.08 50.46
CA GLN A 819 42.49 -32.01 50.44
C GLN A 819 43.27 -31.76 49.13
N LYS A 820 44.11 -30.70 49.25
CA LYS A 820 45.55 -30.59 48.89
C LYS A 820 45.89 -30.64 47.40
N ASP A 821 46.70 -29.76 46.83
CA ASP A 821 47.67 -28.76 47.30
C ASP A 821 47.67 -27.55 46.34
#